data_AF-A0AAE0B9A0-F1
#
_entry.id   AF-A0AAE0B9A0-F1
#
_cell.length_a   1.000
_cell.length_b   1.000
_cell.length_c   1.000
_cell.angle_alpha   90.00
_cell.angle_beta   90.00
_cell.angle_gamma   90.00
#
_symmetry.space_group_name_H-M   'P 1'
#
loop_
_entity.id
_entity.type
_entity.pdbx_description
1 polymer ?
#
loop_
_entity_poly.entity_id
_entity_poly.type
_entity_poly.pdbx_seq_one_letter_code
_entity_poly.pdbx_strand_id
1 'polypeptide(L)'
;MKTHLFLVLCILSLLLSFSLCSPVDDQIRDKITVLPGQPNNVDFNQYSGYVTVNQQAGRALFYWLVESPASRAPESRPLVLWLNGGPGCSSVAYGAAEEIGPFRIRPDGKTLYPNLYSWNKLANLLFLESPAGVGFSYTNTTSDLYTTGDQRTAEDAYVFLVGWFERFPQYKHRDFYIAGESYAGHYVPQLSQIVYEKNKGIPNPDINFKGFMVGNAVTDDYYDYVGTFEYWWTHGLISDSTYKSLRATCDKGSSEHPSVECLRALRDAETEQGNIDPYSIFTRPCNITAALRHKLSGHYPWMSRAYDPCTERYSEVYFNIPEVQKAMHANVTRMPYPWKTCSDIVGGYWADSPLSMLPIYKELIGAGIKIWVFSGDTDAVVPVTATRYSIDALKLPTVINWYPWYDNGKVGGWSQAYKGLTFVTVTGSGHESNSLLYFLGFVLVLTSSVSANLKEQAKDRIIKLPGQPPNLNFSQYSGYITVDQKAGRALFYWLIEAPVSKRPATRPLVLWLNGGPGCSSVAYGASEEVGPFRVRSDGKTLYLNPYAWNNEANILFLDSPAGVGFSYTKTLDDIYTVGDKRTGKDAYTFLIKWLKRFPQYKRRPFYIAGESYAGHYIPELSQLIVRGNKGTKNPVLNFKGFLLGNPLIDDYYDNIGTHEYWWNHGLISDSTYKDLQKFCPNDTFLFPQNGCNSALNTAYMEFGSINPYSIYSTPCYQTGTLKHNLQLSLPWKFRGADECIIRYTKIYMNRLDVQKALHADTSHISHPWVTCSSAIRGNWSDSPKSMLPIFKELIAAGIRIWLYSGDTDAILPLTATRYSIGALKLKTDIEWYAWIDRSNNAQVGGWTQVYKGLTYATVRGAGHEVPLTQPRLALLLFNYFLKNQSLPQSPFD
;
A
#
# COMPACT_ATOMS: atom_id res chain seq x y z
N MET A 1 -47.88 -73.63 -22.91
CA MET A 1 -46.52 -73.04 -23.00
C MET A 1 -46.49 -71.72 -23.79
N LYS A 2 -47.40 -70.76 -23.53
CA LYS A 2 -47.40 -69.42 -24.18
C LYS A 2 -47.58 -68.23 -23.22
N THR A 3 -48.10 -68.46 -22.02
CA THR A 3 -48.39 -67.42 -21.01
C THR A 3 -47.16 -66.93 -20.23
N HIS A 4 -46.18 -67.80 -19.91
CA HIS A 4 -44.99 -67.39 -19.15
C HIS A 4 -44.03 -66.48 -19.94
N LEU A 5 -43.98 -66.62 -21.28
CA LEU A 5 -43.07 -65.82 -22.10
C LEU A 5 -43.46 -64.33 -22.12
N PHE A 6 -44.76 -64.03 -22.13
CA PHE A 6 -45.26 -62.66 -22.10
C PHE A 6 -44.92 -61.94 -20.78
N LEU A 7 -45.04 -62.62 -19.64
CA LEU A 7 -44.73 -62.03 -18.34
C LEU A 7 -43.23 -61.71 -18.20
N VAL A 8 -42.36 -62.57 -18.73
CA VAL A 8 -40.90 -62.34 -18.73
C VAL A 8 -40.51 -61.18 -19.65
N LEU A 9 -41.11 -61.06 -20.86
CA LEU A 9 -40.87 -59.89 -21.71
C LEU A 9 -41.37 -58.58 -21.06
N CYS A 10 -42.55 -58.58 -20.44
CA CYS A 10 -43.04 -57.39 -19.73
C CYS A 10 -42.09 -56.96 -18.60
N ILE A 11 -41.57 -57.91 -17.80
CA ILE A 11 -40.61 -57.62 -16.73
C ILE A 11 -39.27 -57.10 -17.29
N LEU A 12 -38.76 -57.67 -18.38
CA LEU A 12 -37.58 -57.11 -19.07
C LEU A 12 -37.82 -55.69 -19.58
N SER A 13 -39.00 -55.40 -20.13
CA SER A 13 -39.33 -54.05 -20.61
C SER A 13 -39.48 -53.01 -19.49
N LEU A 14 -39.94 -53.40 -18.29
CA LEU A 14 -39.93 -52.50 -17.12
C LEU A 14 -38.52 -52.31 -16.54
N LEU A 15 -37.65 -53.33 -16.58
CA LEU A 15 -36.27 -53.20 -16.11
C LEU A 15 -35.38 -52.36 -17.05
N LEU A 16 -35.74 -52.23 -18.33
CA LEU A 16 -35.10 -51.33 -19.29
C LEU A 16 -35.62 -49.88 -19.24
N SER A 17 -36.58 -49.58 -18.36
CA SER A 17 -37.14 -48.23 -18.20
C SER A 17 -36.49 -47.38 -17.08
N PHE A 18 -35.28 -47.74 -16.64
CA PHE A 18 -34.40 -46.76 -16.01
C PHE A 18 -33.98 -45.74 -17.07
N SER A 19 -34.46 -44.50 -16.92
CA SER A 19 -34.11 -43.40 -17.83
C SER A 19 -32.65 -43.00 -17.62
N LEU A 20 -31.76 -43.59 -18.42
CA LEU A 20 -30.41 -43.07 -18.68
C LEU A 20 -30.57 -41.71 -19.37
N CYS A 21 -30.65 -40.65 -18.57
CA CYS A 21 -30.73 -39.29 -19.06
C CYS A 21 -29.45 -38.95 -19.83
N SER A 22 -29.57 -38.38 -21.03
CA SER A 22 -28.38 -38.08 -21.83
C SER A 22 -27.57 -36.97 -21.16
N PRO A 23 -26.22 -37.02 -21.22
CA PRO A 23 -25.40 -35.86 -20.86
C PRO A 23 -25.84 -34.58 -21.61
N VAL A 24 -26.39 -34.71 -22.82
CA VAL A 24 -26.97 -33.60 -23.59
C VAL A 24 -28.24 -33.05 -22.93
N ASP A 25 -29.12 -33.92 -22.43
CA ASP A 25 -30.35 -33.50 -21.72
C ASP A 25 -30.01 -32.80 -20.39
N ASP A 26 -28.95 -33.25 -19.72
CA ASP A 26 -28.43 -32.64 -18.49
C ASP A 26 -27.84 -31.25 -18.77
N GLN A 27 -27.00 -31.10 -19.80
CA GLN A 27 -26.49 -29.80 -20.24
C GLN A 27 -27.60 -28.85 -20.69
N ILE A 28 -28.69 -29.36 -21.30
CA ILE A 28 -29.85 -28.55 -21.68
C ILE A 28 -30.60 -28.03 -20.44
N ARG A 29 -30.76 -28.86 -19.40
CA ARG A 29 -31.43 -28.44 -18.14
C ARG A 29 -30.60 -27.46 -17.33
N ASP A 30 -29.28 -27.59 -17.35
CA ASP A 30 -28.38 -26.71 -16.61
C ASP A 30 -28.13 -25.36 -17.33
N LYS A 31 -28.55 -25.20 -18.60
CA LYS A 31 -28.20 -24.02 -19.43
C LYS A 31 -28.91 -22.73 -19.02
N ILE A 32 -28.15 -21.76 -18.52
CA ILE A 32 -28.64 -20.42 -18.21
C ILE A 32 -28.89 -19.66 -19.52
N THR A 33 -30.15 -19.31 -19.80
CA THR A 33 -30.53 -18.55 -21.01
C THR A 33 -30.26 -17.05 -20.86
N VAL A 34 -30.64 -16.46 -19.71
CA VAL A 34 -30.33 -15.07 -19.34
C VAL A 34 -30.45 -14.91 -17.82
N LEU A 35 -29.51 -14.18 -17.21
CA LEU A 35 -29.61 -13.78 -15.80
C LEU A 35 -30.42 -12.47 -15.67
N PRO A 36 -31.24 -12.29 -14.61
CA PRO A 36 -31.89 -11.01 -14.33
C PRO A 36 -30.90 -9.85 -14.27
N GLY A 37 -31.19 -8.75 -14.97
CA GLY A 37 -30.30 -7.59 -15.01
C GLY A 37 -28.98 -7.77 -15.78
N GLN A 38 -28.80 -8.89 -16.49
CA GLN A 38 -27.67 -9.13 -17.38
C GLN A 38 -27.64 -8.13 -18.56
N PRO A 39 -26.46 -7.70 -19.04
CA PRO A 39 -26.35 -6.96 -20.30
C PRO A 39 -26.88 -7.76 -21.49
N ASN A 40 -27.50 -7.07 -22.45
CA ASN A 40 -27.87 -7.63 -23.76
C ASN A 40 -26.62 -8.03 -24.56
N ASN A 41 -26.79 -8.96 -25.51
CA ASN A 41 -25.77 -9.38 -26.49
C ASN A 41 -24.51 -10.01 -25.88
N VAL A 42 -24.68 -10.87 -24.88
CA VAL A 42 -23.62 -11.74 -24.35
C VAL A 42 -23.30 -12.85 -25.35
N ASP A 43 -22.02 -13.06 -25.67
CA ASP A 43 -21.56 -13.94 -26.75
C ASP A 43 -20.93 -15.27 -26.28
N PHE A 44 -21.17 -15.67 -25.03
CA PHE A 44 -20.77 -16.97 -24.47
C PHE A 44 -21.97 -17.75 -23.92
N ASN A 45 -21.86 -19.09 -23.83
CA ASN A 45 -22.81 -19.89 -23.07
C ASN A 45 -22.43 -19.91 -21.58
N GLN A 46 -23.42 -20.14 -20.74
CA GLN A 46 -23.27 -20.32 -19.30
C GLN A 46 -24.24 -21.39 -18.81
N TYR A 47 -23.81 -22.20 -17.85
CA TYR A 47 -24.55 -23.35 -17.32
C TYR A 47 -24.37 -23.42 -15.81
N SER A 48 -25.41 -23.76 -15.07
CA SER A 48 -25.33 -23.97 -13.64
C SER A 48 -26.35 -25.01 -13.16
N GLY A 49 -25.97 -25.75 -12.13
CA GLY A 49 -26.70 -26.90 -11.63
C GLY A 49 -25.91 -27.61 -10.55
N TYR A 50 -26.19 -28.89 -10.34
CA TYR A 50 -25.66 -29.68 -9.23
C TYR A 50 -25.05 -31.01 -9.68
N VAL A 51 -23.98 -31.43 -9.00
CA VAL A 51 -23.49 -32.82 -9.04
C VAL A 51 -23.55 -33.41 -7.63
N THR A 52 -24.22 -34.55 -7.48
CA THR A 52 -24.31 -35.28 -6.21
C THR A 52 -22.98 -35.96 -5.91
N VAL A 53 -22.32 -35.55 -4.82
CA VAL A 53 -21.02 -36.10 -4.36
C VAL A 53 -21.21 -37.23 -3.35
N ASN A 54 -22.29 -37.22 -2.57
CA ASN A 54 -22.65 -38.35 -1.71
C ASN A 54 -24.17 -38.59 -1.70
N GLN A 55 -24.60 -39.69 -2.34
CA GLN A 55 -26.00 -40.07 -2.47
C GLN A 55 -26.67 -40.45 -1.14
N GLN A 56 -25.92 -40.96 -0.16
CA GLN A 56 -26.45 -41.37 1.15
C GLN A 56 -26.72 -40.16 2.05
N ALA A 57 -25.81 -39.19 2.06
CA ALA A 57 -25.98 -37.91 2.76
C ALA A 57 -26.89 -36.92 2.01
N GLY A 58 -27.30 -37.24 0.77
CA GLY A 58 -27.98 -36.29 -0.11
C GLY A 58 -27.14 -35.04 -0.40
N ARG A 59 -25.81 -35.19 -0.43
CA ARG A 59 -24.84 -34.10 -0.56
C ARG A 59 -24.53 -33.81 -2.02
N ALA A 60 -24.70 -32.56 -2.43
CA ALA A 60 -24.46 -32.11 -3.80
C ALA A 60 -23.82 -30.72 -3.82
N LEU A 61 -22.85 -30.54 -4.71
CA LEU A 61 -22.17 -29.26 -4.92
C LEU A 61 -22.76 -28.54 -6.13
N PHE A 62 -22.97 -27.23 -5.98
CA PHE A 62 -23.44 -26.31 -7.00
C PHE A 62 -22.27 -25.76 -7.82
N TYR A 63 -22.47 -25.61 -9.13
CA TYR A 63 -21.46 -25.06 -10.03
C TYR A 63 -22.03 -24.01 -10.97
N TRP A 64 -21.17 -23.12 -11.47
CA TRP A 64 -21.44 -22.23 -12.58
C TRP A 64 -20.30 -22.31 -13.61
N LEU A 65 -20.57 -22.93 -14.76
CA LEU A 65 -19.72 -22.89 -15.94
C LEU A 65 -20.01 -21.60 -16.72
N VAL A 66 -18.95 -20.85 -17.04
CA VAL A 66 -18.95 -19.74 -18.00
C VAL A 66 -17.99 -20.12 -19.12
N GLU A 67 -18.52 -20.34 -20.32
CA GLU A 67 -17.68 -20.63 -21.49
C GLU A 67 -16.92 -19.38 -21.96
N SER A 68 -15.90 -19.60 -22.79
CA SER A 68 -15.25 -18.51 -23.50
C SER A 68 -16.20 -17.87 -24.52
N PRO A 69 -16.07 -16.56 -24.81
CA PRO A 69 -16.77 -15.92 -25.92
C PRO A 69 -16.66 -16.71 -27.22
N ALA A 70 -17.76 -16.88 -27.96
CA ALA A 70 -17.78 -17.55 -29.26
C ALA A 70 -16.81 -16.87 -30.25
N SER A 71 -16.63 -15.56 -30.11
CA SER A 71 -15.59 -14.75 -30.77
C SER A 71 -14.13 -15.17 -30.47
N ARG A 72 -13.92 -16.15 -29.57
CA ARG A 72 -12.61 -16.66 -29.12
C ARG A 72 -12.47 -18.19 -29.16
N ALA A 73 -13.41 -18.93 -29.75
CA ALA A 73 -13.39 -20.39 -29.93
C ALA A 73 -13.35 -21.19 -28.59
N PRO A 74 -14.44 -21.21 -27.78
CA PRO A 74 -14.48 -21.91 -26.49
C PRO A 74 -14.10 -23.39 -26.54
N GLU A 75 -14.34 -24.06 -27.66
CA GLU A 75 -13.96 -25.45 -27.93
C GLU A 75 -12.43 -25.67 -27.92
N SER A 76 -11.63 -24.66 -28.27
CA SER A 76 -10.16 -24.72 -28.26
C SER A 76 -9.52 -24.10 -27.00
N ARG A 77 -10.33 -23.73 -26.00
CA ARG A 77 -9.87 -23.07 -24.77
C ARG A 77 -9.74 -24.09 -23.62
N PRO A 78 -8.75 -23.94 -22.73
CA PRO A 78 -8.62 -24.81 -21.55
C PRO A 78 -9.83 -24.68 -20.62
N LEU A 79 -9.94 -25.59 -19.67
CA LEU A 79 -10.88 -25.50 -18.55
C LEU A 79 -10.12 -25.11 -17.28
N VAL A 80 -10.63 -24.12 -16.55
CA VAL A 80 -10.10 -23.68 -15.25
C VAL A 80 -11.21 -23.86 -14.22
N LEU A 81 -11.00 -24.77 -13.26
CA LEU A 81 -11.79 -24.80 -12.02
C LEU A 81 -11.34 -23.61 -11.15
N TRP A 82 -12.29 -22.87 -10.56
CA TRP A 82 -12.01 -21.81 -9.59
C TRP A 82 -12.66 -22.11 -8.23
N LEU A 83 -11.87 -21.95 -7.16
CA LEU A 83 -12.25 -22.13 -5.76
C LEU A 83 -11.86 -20.89 -4.94
N ASN A 84 -12.80 -20.23 -4.28
CA ASN A 84 -12.47 -19.32 -3.18
C ASN A 84 -12.27 -20.09 -1.86
N GLY A 85 -11.64 -19.44 -0.89
CA GLY A 85 -11.31 -20.02 0.42
C GLY A 85 -12.38 -19.79 1.49
N GLY A 86 -12.05 -18.97 2.49
CA GLY A 86 -12.81 -18.79 3.72
C GLY A 86 -12.03 -19.30 4.94
N PRO A 87 -12.23 -20.55 5.39
CA PRO A 87 -12.97 -21.63 4.73
C PRO A 87 -14.50 -21.42 4.69
N GLY A 88 -15.15 -22.01 3.69
CA GLY A 88 -16.61 -21.97 3.56
C GLY A 88 -17.19 -20.75 2.84
N CYS A 89 -16.42 -20.09 1.96
CA CYS A 89 -16.85 -18.94 1.16
C CYS A 89 -17.14 -19.30 -0.31
N SER A 90 -18.07 -18.59 -0.94
CA SER A 90 -18.61 -18.93 -2.26
C SER A 90 -17.74 -18.46 -3.43
N SER A 91 -17.32 -19.42 -4.26
CA SER A 91 -16.68 -19.20 -5.57
C SER A 91 -17.56 -18.46 -6.59
N VAL A 92 -18.87 -18.39 -6.34
CA VAL A 92 -19.85 -17.63 -7.15
C VAL A 92 -19.99 -16.19 -6.66
N ALA A 93 -19.84 -15.95 -5.36
CA ALA A 93 -19.82 -14.62 -4.76
C ALA A 93 -18.58 -13.83 -5.19
N TYR A 94 -17.40 -14.34 -4.83
CA TYR A 94 -16.13 -13.65 -5.01
C TYR A 94 -15.60 -13.90 -6.44
N GLY A 95 -15.15 -15.13 -6.72
CA GLY A 95 -14.57 -15.53 -8.01
C GLY A 95 -15.38 -15.13 -9.25
N ALA A 96 -16.69 -15.39 -9.25
CA ALA A 96 -17.53 -15.14 -10.41
C ALA A 96 -18.10 -13.72 -10.50
N ALA A 97 -18.54 -13.12 -9.39
CA ALA A 97 -19.25 -11.83 -9.41
C ALA A 97 -18.42 -10.62 -8.96
N GLU A 98 -17.24 -10.83 -8.36
CA GLU A 98 -16.35 -9.79 -7.83
C GLU A 98 -14.93 -9.82 -8.42
N GLU A 99 -14.43 -10.97 -8.88
CA GLU A 99 -13.06 -11.14 -9.34
C GLU A 99 -12.92 -11.44 -10.85
N ILE A 100 -12.91 -12.71 -11.25
CA ILE A 100 -12.46 -13.17 -12.58
C ILE A 100 -13.61 -13.50 -13.55
N GLY A 101 -14.83 -13.68 -13.04
CA GLY A 101 -16.01 -13.98 -13.87
C GLY A 101 -16.46 -12.85 -14.80
N PRO A 102 -17.45 -13.12 -15.67
CA PRO A 102 -17.77 -12.28 -16.83
C PRO A 102 -18.57 -11.02 -16.49
N PHE A 103 -19.14 -10.96 -15.29
CA PHE A 103 -20.00 -9.88 -14.83
C PHE A 103 -19.50 -9.29 -13.50
N ARG A 104 -20.07 -8.14 -13.16
CA ARG A 104 -20.00 -7.49 -11.86
C ARG A 104 -21.40 -7.05 -11.47
N ILE A 105 -21.73 -7.16 -10.20
CA ILE A 105 -23.01 -6.68 -9.65
C ILE A 105 -22.86 -5.17 -9.33
N ARG A 106 -23.89 -4.37 -9.62
CA ARG A 106 -23.91 -2.94 -9.25
C ARG A 106 -24.28 -2.73 -7.78
N PRO A 107 -23.99 -1.54 -7.22
CA PRO A 107 -24.47 -1.10 -5.89
C PRO A 107 -26.00 -1.05 -5.67
N ASP A 108 -26.82 -1.50 -6.63
CA ASP A 108 -28.25 -1.74 -6.46
C ASP A 108 -28.57 -3.19 -6.01
N GLY A 109 -27.60 -4.11 -6.09
CA GLY A 109 -27.77 -5.55 -5.83
C GLY A 109 -28.68 -6.26 -6.83
N LYS A 110 -28.90 -5.68 -8.03
CA LYS A 110 -29.98 -6.08 -8.95
C LYS A 110 -29.61 -6.06 -10.43
N THR A 111 -28.62 -5.27 -10.83
CA THR A 111 -28.19 -5.20 -12.24
C THR A 111 -26.72 -5.54 -12.38
N LEU A 112 -26.39 -6.18 -13.51
CA LEU A 112 -25.04 -6.60 -13.86
C LEU A 112 -24.39 -5.62 -14.83
N TYR A 113 -23.06 -5.64 -14.89
CA TYR A 113 -22.26 -5.01 -15.95
C TYR A 113 -21.09 -5.91 -16.37
N PRO A 114 -20.61 -5.82 -17.61
CA PRO A 114 -19.60 -6.75 -18.11
C PRO A 114 -18.22 -6.44 -17.50
N ASN A 115 -17.52 -7.49 -17.07
CA ASN A 115 -16.13 -7.41 -16.63
C ASN A 115 -15.21 -7.29 -17.87
N LEU A 116 -14.51 -6.17 -17.99
CA LEU A 116 -13.58 -5.94 -19.10
C LEU A 116 -12.32 -6.84 -19.03
N TYR A 117 -12.02 -7.42 -17.87
CA TYR A 117 -10.82 -8.22 -17.61
C TYR A 117 -11.11 -9.70 -17.27
N SER A 118 -12.35 -10.18 -17.51
CA SER A 118 -12.71 -11.57 -17.17
C SER A 118 -11.81 -12.61 -17.83
N TRP A 119 -11.43 -13.62 -17.05
CA TRP A 119 -10.60 -14.74 -17.49
C TRP A 119 -11.32 -15.67 -18.47
N ASN A 120 -12.66 -15.58 -18.61
CA ASN A 120 -13.37 -16.34 -19.65
C ASN A 120 -12.91 -15.92 -21.07
N LYS A 121 -12.24 -14.78 -21.21
CA LYS A 121 -11.60 -14.36 -22.47
C LYS A 121 -10.36 -15.18 -22.84
N LEU A 122 -9.88 -16.07 -21.96
CA LEU A 122 -8.69 -16.92 -22.17
C LEU A 122 -8.96 -18.41 -21.90
N ALA A 123 -9.90 -18.74 -21.01
CA ALA A 123 -10.30 -20.10 -20.66
C ALA A 123 -11.84 -20.26 -20.65
N ASN A 124 -12.33 -21.47 -20.42
CA ASN A 124 -13.67 -21.69 -19.87
C ASN A 124 -13.53 -21.77 -18.34
N LEU A 125 -14.37 -21.06 -17.60
CA LEU A 125 -14.29 -20.96 -16.14
C LEU A 125 -15.39 -21.81 -15.49
N LEU A 126 -15.01 -22.70 -14.57
CA LEU A 126 -15.93 -23.50 -13.77
C LEU A 126 -15.81 -23.06 -12.32
N PHE A 127 -16.77 -22.27 -11.84
CA PHE A 127 -16.86 -21.89 -10.43
C PHE A 127 -17.59 -22.99 -9.66
N LEU A 128 -17.03 -23.43 -8.53
CA LEU A 128 -17.58 -24.50 -7.70
C LEU A 128 -17.78 -23.99 -6.27
N GLU A 129 -19.02 -23.99 -5.77
CA GLU A 129 -19.29 -23.68 -4.36
C GLU A 129 -19.00 -24.94 -3.52
N SER A 130 -17.98 -24.89 -2.66
CA SER A 130 -17.48 -26.04 -1.92
C SER A 130 -17.00 -25.62 -0.52
N PRO A 131 -17.20 -26.45 0.53
CA PRO A 131 -17.95 -27.71 0.54
C PRO A 131 -19.48 -27.51 0.54
N ALA A 132 -20.24 -28.57 0.81
CA ALA A 132 -21.68 -28.47 1.02
C ALA A 132 -22.02 -27.63 2.26
N GLY A 133 -23.02 -26.76 2.14
CA GLY A 133 -23.33 -25.71 3.11
C GLY A 133 -22.79 -24.33 2.71
N VAL A 134 -21.97 -24.24 1.66
CA VAL A 134 -21.52 -22.98 1.06
C VAL A 134 -22.46 -22.56 -0.06
N GLY A 135 -22.98 -21.32 0.01
CA GLY A 135 -23.81 -20.74 -1.04
C GLY A 135 -25.07 -21.54 -1.34
N PHE A 136 -25.15 -22.14 -2.52
CA PHE A 136 -26.25 -23.02 -2.95
C PHE A 136 -25.96 -24.51 -2.80
N SER A 137 -24.71 -24.92 -2.49
CA SER A 137 -24.32 -26.31 -2.25
C SER A 137 -24.91 -26.83 -0.95
N TYR A 138 -25.43 -28.06 -0.95
CA TYR A 138 -26.25 -28.57 0.17
C TYR A 138 -25.96 -30.03 0.55
N THR A 139 -26.45 -30.41 1.72
CA THR A 139 -26.48 -31.77 2.26
C THR A 139 -27.80 -31.98 3.00
N ASN A 140 -28.35 -33.20 2.94
CA ASN A 140 -29.53 -33.58 3.72
C ASN A 140 -29.15 -34.12 5.11
N THR A 141 -27.86 -34.33 5.36
CA THR A 141 -27.31 -34.81 6.64
C THR A 141 -26.75 -33.63 7.43
N THR A 142 -27.52 -33.13 8.41
CA THR A 142 -27.16 -31.93 9.20
C THR A 142 -25.76 -31.96 9.80
N SER A 143 -25.27 -33.14 10.23
CA SER A 143 -23.93 -33.28 10.83
C SER A 143 -22.77 -33.01 9.86
N ASP A 144 -22.99 -33.07 8.54
CA ASP A 144 -21.95 -32.71 7.56
C ASP A 144 -21.50 -31.26 7.72
N LEU A 145 -22.43 -30.35 8.05
CA LEU A 145 -22.15 -28.92 8.26
C LEU A 145 -21.26 -28.64 9.48
N TYR A 146 -21.13 -29.60 10.40
CA TYR A 146 -20.38 -29.49 11.66
C TYR A 146 -19.18 -30.45 11.73
N THR A 147 -18.88 -31.15 10.63
CA THR A 147 -17.81 -32.16 10.55
C THR A 147 -17.08 -32.14 9.20
N THR A 148 -17.27 -31.09 8.41
CA THR A 148 -16.52 -30.87 7.16
C THR A 148 -15.17 -30.24 7.45
N GLY A 149 -14.20 -30.53 6.61
CA GLY A 149 -12.83 -30.07 6.69
C GLY A 149 -12.09 -30.37 5.39
N ASP A 150 -10.80 -30.15 5.36
CA ASP A 150 -9.96 -30.23 4.16
C ASP A 150 -10.07 -31.57 3.43
N GLN A 151 -9.84 -32.70 4.12
CA GLN A 151 -9.84 -34.02 3.48
C GLN A 151 -11.17 -34.29 2.77
N ARG A 152 -12.29 -34.04 3.45
CA ARG A 152 -13.64 -34.24 2.90
C ARG A 152 -13.88 -33.32 1.71
N THR A 153 -13.45 -32.06 1.82
CA THR A 153 -13.65 -31.03 0.78
C THR A 153 -12.90 -31.39 -0.50
N ALA A 154 -11.66 -31.88 -0.40
CA ALA A 154 -10.88 -32.36 -1.53
C ALA A 154 -11.46 -33.65 -2.14
N GLU A 155 -11.92 -34.60 -1.32
CA GLU A 155 -12.59 -35.83 -1.78
C GLU A 155 -13.90 -35.54 -2.52
N ASP A 156 -14.79 -34.72 -1.95
CA ASP A 156 -16.05 -34.32 -2.58
C ASP A 156 -15.81 -33.52 -3.87
N ALA A 157 -14.84 -32.61 -3.90
CA ALA A 157 -14.49 -31.85 -5.10
C ALA A 157 -13.92 -32.75 -6.22
N TYR A 158 -13.19 -33.82 -5.88
CA TYR A 158 -12.78 -34.83 -6.86
C TYR A 158 -13.97 -35.62 -7.42
N VAL A 159 -14.90 -36.07 -6.56
CA VAL A 159 -16.12 -36.77 -6.99
C VAL A 159 -16.99 -35.86 -7.86
N PHE A 160 -17.11 -34.57 -7.51
CA PHE A 160 -17.73 -33.55 -8.33
C PHE A 160 -17.09 -33.48 -9.71
N LEU A 161 -15.76 -33.37 -9.82
CA LEU A 161 -15.07 -33.29 -11.11
C LEU A 161 -15.35 -34.52 -11.98
N VAL A 162 -15.25 -35.73 -11.42
CA VAL A 162 -15.55 -36.96 -12.18
C VAL A 162 -17.00 -36.94 -12.72
N GLY A 163 -17.98 -36.67 -11.86
CA GLY A 163 -19.39 -36.59 -12.28
C GLY A 163 -19.67 -35.44 -13.28
N TRP A 164 -18.94 -34.33 -13.15
CA TRP A 164 -19.05 -33.19 -14.04
C TRP A 164 -18.44 -33.48 -15.42
N PHE A 165 -17.30 -34.19 -15.52
CA PHE A 165 -16.73 -34.60 -16.80
C PHE A 165 -17.56 -35.66 -17.54
N GLU A 166 -18.35 -36.49 -16.83
CA GLU A 166 -19.37 -37.33 -17.50
C GLU A 166 -20.58 -36.53 -18.00
N ARG A 167 -20.96 -35.44 -17.30
CA ARG A 167 -22.01 -34.51 -17.74
C ARG A 167 -21.56 -33.64 -18.92
N PHE A 168 -20.29 -33.23 -18.94
CA PHE A 168 -19.66 -32.36 -19.94
C PHE A 168 -18.52 -33.07 -20.70
N PRO A 169 -18.80 -34.18 -21.42
CA PRO A 169 -17.75 -35.01 -22.02
C PRO A 169 -16.93 -34.28 -23.11
N GLN A 170 -17.44 -33.18 -23.68
CA GLN A 170 -16.68 -32.31 -24.59
C GLN A 170 -15.51 -31.56 -23.92
N TYR A 171 -15.37 -31.66 -22.60
CA TYR A 171 -14.25 -31.16 -21.83
C TYR A 171 -13.23 -32.24 -21.44
N LYS A 172 -13.49 -33.54 -21.67
CA LYS A 172 -12.52 -34.61 -21.41
C LYS A 172 -11.28 -34.47 -22.30
N HIS A 173 -10.11 -34.84 -21.77
CA HIS A 173 -8.77 -34.74 -22.37
C HIS A 173 -8.31 -33.32 -22.74
N ARG A 174 -9.13 -32.30 -22.51
CA ARG A 174 -8.77 -30.89 -22.67
C ARG A 174 -7.85 -30.44 -21.55
N ASP A 175 -6.91 -29.54 -21.84
CA ASP A 175 -6.01 -28.98 -20.83
C ASP A 175 -6.79 -28.36 -19.67
N PHE A 176 -6.63 -28.97 -18.48
CA PHE A 176 -7.35 -28.64 -17.26
C PHE A 176 -6.40 -28.06 -16.21
N TYR A 177 -6.86 -26.99 -15.56
CA TYR A 177 -6.15 -26.30 -14.49
C TYR A 177 -7.09 -26.12 -13.30
N ILE A 178 -6.51 -26.10 -12.11
CA ILE A 178 -7.21 -25.73 -10.87
C ILE A 178 -6.66 -24.38 -10.42
N ALA A 179 -7.53 -23.45 -10.07
CA ALA A 179 -7.18 -22.13 -9.58
C ALA A 179 -8.01 -21.76 -8.34
N GLY A 180 -7.52 -20.81 -7.55
CA GLY A 180 -8.24 -20.30 -6.39
C GLY A 180 -7.49 -19.24 -5.61
N GLU A 181 -8.08 -18.78 -4.52
CA GLU A 181 -7.54 -17.71 -3.66
C GLU A 181 -7.76 -17.98 -2.16
N SER A 182 -6.96 -17.34 -1.31
CA SER A 182 -7.13 -17.34 0.15
C SER A 182 -6.91 -18.74 0.74
N TYR A 183 -7.80 -19.21 1.64
CA TYR A 183 -7.81 -20.59 2.14
C TYR A 183 -7.90 -21.68 1.04
N ALA A 184 -8.24 -21.34 -0.22
CA ALA A 184 -8.10 -22.28 -1.33
C ALA A 184 -6.63 -22.66 -1.61
N GLY A 185 -5.66 -22.00 -0.98
CA GLY A 185 -4.28 -22.49 -0.86
C GLY A 185 -4.15 -23.86 -0.19
N HIS A 186 -5.15 -24.32 0.57
CA HIS A 186 -5.32 -25.72 0.99
C HIS A 186 -6.08 -26.53 -0.08
N TYR A 187 -7.27 -26.08 -0.47
CA TYR A 187 -8.17 -26.81 -1.38
C TYR A 187 -7.52 -27.18 -2.72
N VAL A 188 -6.79 -26.24 -3.32
CA VAL A 188 -6.23 -26.36 -4.67
C VAL A 188 -5.07 -27.37 -4.71
N PRO A 189 -4.04 -27.33 -3.84
CA PRO A 189 -3.03 -28.38 -3.76
C PRO A 189 -3.61 -29.76 -3.42
N GLN A 190 -4.52 -29.85 -2.45
CA GLN A 190 -5.10 -31.13 -2.03
C GLN A 190 -5.90 -31.79 -3.17
N LEU A 191 -6.78 -31.04 -3.85
CA LEU A 191 -7.50 -31.54 -5.03
C LEU A 191 -6.53 -31.87 -6.18
N SER A 192 -5.48 -31.07 -6.37
CA SER A 192 -4.42 -31.34 -7.36
C SER A 192 -3.67 -32.65 -7.07
N GLN A 193 -3.43 -32.98 -5.79
CA GLN A 193 -2.80 -34.23 -5.37
C GLN A 193 -3.69 -35.43 -5.69
N ILE A 194 -4.99 -35.36 -5.37
CA ILE A 194 -5.94 -36.43 -5.68
C ILE A 194 -6.04 -36.62 -7.21
N VAL A 195 -6.21 -35.55 -7.98
CA VAL A 195 -6.26 -35.63 -9.45
C VAL A 195 -4.95 -36.21 -10.03
N TYR A 196 -3.80 -35.81 -9.52
CA TYR A 196 -2.50 -36.33 -9.96
C TYR A 196 -2.34 -37.84 -9.66
N GLU A 197 -2.57 -38.28 -8.42
CA GLU A 197 -2.44 -39.71 -8.06
C GLU A 197 -3.48 -40.59 -8.77
N LYS A 198 -4.66 -40.06 -9.09
CA LYS A 198 -5.69 -40.80 -9.87
C LYS A 198 -5.33 -40.89 -11.37
N ASN A 199 -4.64 -39.90 -11.91
CA ASN A 199 -4.11 -39.91 -13.29
C ASN A 199 -2.83 -40.76 -13.46
N LYS A 200 -2.18 -41.12 -12.36
CA LYS A 200 -0.83 -41.71 -12.33
C LYS A 200 -0.77 -43.05 -13.06
N GLY A 201 -0.03 -43.08 -14.16
CA GLY A 201 0.12 -44.27 -15.01
C GLY A 201 -1.02 -44.48 -16.02
N ILE A 202 -2.03 -43.59 -16.09
CA ILE A 202 -3.08 -43.63 -17.11
C ILE A 202 -2.59 -42.89 -18.37
N PRO A 203 -2.50 -43.55 -19.55
CA PRO A 203 -2.23 -42.85 -20.81
C PRO A 203 -3.47 -42.03 -21.22
N ASN A 204 -3.30 -40.72 -21.42
CA ASN A 204 -4.37 -39.78 -21.80
C ASN A 204 -5.60 -39.84 -20.86
N PRO A 205 -5.48 -39.40 -19.60
CA PRO A 205 -6.60 -39.38 -18.67
C PRO A 205 -7.72 -38.43 -19.12
N ASP A 206 -8.94 -38.71 -18.67
CA ASP A 206 -10.13 -37.87 -18.91
C ASP A 206 -9.94 -36.47 -18.32
N ILE A 207 -9.36 -36.38 -17.12
CA ILE A 207 -8.95 -35.11 -16.50
C ILE A 207 -7.50 -34.82 -16.88
N ASN A 208 -7.26 -34.19 -18.04
CA ASN A 208 -5.92 -33.82 -18.52
C ASN A 208 -5.34 -32.61 -17.76
N PHE A 209 -5.01 -32.83 -16.49
CA PHE A 209 -4.48 -31.85 -15.55
C PHE A 209 -3.07 -31.38 -15.92
N LYS A 210 -2.84 -30.06 -15.95
CA LYS A 210 -1.58 -29.44 -16.40
C LYS A 210 -0.82 -28.65 -15.33
N GLY A 211 -1.47 -28.27 -14.24
CA GLY A 211 -0.93 -27.35 -13.26
C GLY A 211 -2.02 -26.64 -12.46
N PHE A 212 -1.60 -25.95 -11.41
CA PHE A 212 -2.48 -25.13 -10.59
C PHE A 212 -1.91 -23.74 -10.33
N MET A 213 -2.79 -22.83 -9.92
CA MET A 213 -2.46 -21.45 -9.58
C MET A 213 -3.20 -21.00 -8.32
N VAL A 214 -2.54 -20.34 -7.37
CA VAL A 214 -3.22 -19.80 -6.18
C VAL A 214 -2.85 -18.34 -5.89
N GLY A 215 -3.86 -17.54 -5.55
CA GLY A 215 -3.75 -16.16 -5.09
C GLY A 215 -3.74 -16.05 -3.57
N ASN A 216 -2.94 -15.14 -3.01
CA ASN A 216 -2.91 -14.75 -1.57
C ASN A 216 -3.15 -15.96 -0.63
N ALA A 217 -2.34 -16.99 -0.81
CA ALA A 217 -2.74 -18.37 -0.52
C ALA A 217 -2.23 -18.88 0.84
N VAL A 218 -3.15 -19.29 1.73
CA VAL A 218 -2.79 -20.00 2.96
C VAL A 218 -2.09 -21.31 2.59
N THR A 219 -0.88 -21.51 3.08
CA THR A 219 0.07 -22.53 2.59
C THR A 219 0.82 -23.24 3.71
N ASP A 220 1.16 -22.56 4.81
CA ASP A 220 1.84 -23.11 5.97
C ASP A 220 1.64 -22.21 7.20
N ASP A 221 0.93 -22.70 8.21
CA ASP A 221 0.51 -21.90 9.37
C ASP A 221 1.69 -21.22 10.09
N TYR A 222 2.88 -21.83 10.12
CA TYR A 222 4.07 -21.19 10.72
C TYR A 222 4.56 -20.02 9.87
N TYR A 223 4.80 -20.25 8.58
CA TYR A 223 5.37 -19.21 7.71
C TYR A 223 4.37 -18.10 7.40
N ASP A 224 3.09 -18.42 7.32
CA ASP A 224 2.04 -17.46 7.05
C ASP A 224 1.79 -16.57 8.27
N TYR A 225 1.72 -17.10 9.50
CA TYR A 225 1.72 -16.28 10.71
C TYR A 225 2.95 -15.36 10.78
N VAL A 226 4.15 -15.91 10.58
CA VAL A 226 5.41 -15.14 10.65
C VAL A 226 5.43 -14.00 9.64
N GLY A 227 5.02 -14.26 8.39
CA GLY A 227 4.92 -13.26 7.34
C GLY A 227 3.85 -12.21 7.58
N THR A 228 2.65 -12.62 8.00
CA THR A 228 1.51 -11.73 8.27
C THR A 228 1.82 -10.76 9.41
N PHE A 229 2.40 -11.25 10.51
CA PHE A 229 2.75 -10.39 11.64
C PHE A 229 3.91 -9.44 11.32
N GLU A 230 4.89 -9.86 10.50
CA GLU A 230 5.95 -8.95 10.04
C GLU A 230 5.42 -7.89 9.06
N TYR A 231 4.48 -8.25 8.17
CA TYR A 231 3.79 -7.29 7.30
C TYR A 231 3.01 -6.25 8.11
N TRP A 232 2.17 -6.68 9.06
CA TRP A 232 1.44 -5.76 9.94
C TRP A 232 2.37 -4.81 10.70
N TRP A 233 3.52 -5.30 11.17
CA TRP A 233 4.49 -4.50 11.91
C TRP A 233 5.28 -3.53 11.01
N THR A 234 5.74 -3.98 9.84
CA THR A 234 6.50 -3.15 8.88
C THR A 234 5.62 -2.08 8.20
N HIS A 235 4.31 -2.31 8.08
CA HIS A 235 3.33 -1.32 7.61
C HIS A 235 2.81 -0.39 8.72
N GLY A 236 3.24 -0.59 9.98
CA GLY A 236 2.83 0.25 11.10
C GLY A 236 1.43 -0.01 11.63
N LEU A 237 0.78 -1.11 11.21
CA LEU A 237 -0.57 -1.47 11.65
C LEU A 237 -0.57 -1.91 13.13
N ILE A 238 0.52 -2.54 13.59
CA ILE A 238 0.67 -3.04 14.97
C ILE A 238 1.93 -2.51 15.69
N SER A 239 1.89 -2.56 17.01
CA SER A 239 2.94 -2.13 17.92
C SER A 239 4.09 -3.13 18.04
N ASP A 240 5.19 -2.63 18.60
CA ASP A 240 6.36 -3.42 18.96
C ASP A 240 6.07 -4.48 20.03
N SER A 241 5.06 -4.25 20.87
CA SER A 241 4.59 -5.17 21.92
C SER A 241 3.72 -6.26 21.33
N THR A 242 2.74 -5.89 20.52
CA THR A 242 1.77 -6.80 19.92
C THR A 242 2.43 -7.71 18.89
N TYR A 243 3.37 -7.20 18.07
CA TYR A 243 4.21 -8.05 17.22
C TYR A 243 4.94 -9.13 18.03
N LYS A 244 5.59 -8.76 19.14
CA LYS A 244 6.30 -9.71 20.01
C LYS A 244 5.35 -10.69 20.72
N SER A 245 4.11 -10.27 21.02
CA SER A 245 3.06 -11.10 21.62
C SER A 245 2.57 -12.17 20.64
N LEU A 246 2.20 -11.76 19.42
CA LEU A 246 1.80 -12.64 18.32
C LEU A 246 2.91 -13.67 18.02
N ARG A 247 4.16 -13.21 17.83
CA ARG A 247 5.31 -14.10 17.59
C ARG A 247 5.58 -15.11 18.73
N ALA A 248 5.15 -14.82 19.95
CA ALA A 248 5.31 -15.71 21.11
C ALA A 248 4.13 -16.67 21.32
N THR A 249 2.92 -16.31 20.88
CA THR A 249 1.66 -17.03 21.18
C THR A 249 1.04 -17.75 19.98
N CYS A 250 1.29 -17.27 18.76
CA CYS A 250 0.66 -17.73 17.53
C CYS A 250 1.60 -18.54 16.61
N ASP A 251 2.91 -18.22 16.51
CA ASP A 251 3.86 -18.82 15.54
C ASP A 251 3.75 -20.35 15.36
N LYS A 252 3.40 -21.10 16.41
CA LYS A 252 3.33 -22.58 16.43
C LYS A 252 1.92 -23.16 16.63
N GLY A 253 0.89 -22.31 16.58
CA GLY A 253 -0.51 -22.71 16.59
C GLY A 253 -0.99 -23.07 15.19
N SER A 254 -2.31 -23.22 15.02
CA SER A 254 -2.95 -23.21 13.71
C SER A 254 -3.59 -21.86 13.42
N SER A 255 -3.75 -21.51 12.14
CA SER A 255 -4.57 -20.38 11.68
C SER A 255 -6.04 -20.58 12.00
N GLU A 256 -6.58 -21.75 11.65
CA GLU A 256 -7.99 -22.14 11.84
C GLU A 256 -8.30 -22.51 13.30
N HIS A 257 -7.31 -23.03 14.03
CA HIS A 257 -7.46 -23.46 15.43
C HIS A 257 -6.45 -22.75 16.36
N PRO A 258 -6.56 -21.42 16.52
CA PRO A 258 -5.66 -20.62 17.36
C PRO A 258 -5.89 -20.87 18.85
N SER A 259 -4.81 -20.73 19.64
CA SER A 259 -4.87 -20.82 21.10
C SER A 259 -5.62 -19.63 21.72
N VAL A 260 -6.13 -19.77 22.96
CA VAL A 260 -6.78 -18.66 23.69
C VAL A 260 -5.82 -17.47 23.89
N GLU A 261 -4.52 -17.75 23.99
CA GLU A 261 -3.44 -16.77 24.06
C GLU A 261 -3.23 -16.07 22.72
N CYS A 262 -3.20 -16.81 21.61
CA CYS A 262 -3.11 -16.25 20.27
C CYS A 262 -4.35 -15.41 19.93
N LEU A 263 -5.55 -15.92 20.20
CA LEU A 263 -6.82 -15.17 20.10
C LEU A 263 -6.87 -13.92 20.99
N ARG A 264 -6.01 -13.78 22.00
CA ARG A 264 -5.86 -12.53 22.76
C ARG A 264 -4.97 -11.54 21.97
N ALA A 265 -3.78 -11.98 21.57
CA ALA A 265 -2.85 -11.17 20.80
C ALA A 265 -3.40 -10.73 19.42
N LEU A 266 -4.25 -11.54 18.78
CA LEU A 266 -4.95 -11.19 17.54
C LEU A 266 -5.98 -10.07 17.77
N ARG A 267 -6.76 -10.09 18.85
CA ARG A 267 -7.68 -8.99 19.20
C ARG A 267 -6.94 -7.72 19.62
N ASP A 268 -5.80 -7.85 20.28
CA ASP A 268 -4.91 -6.71 20.56
C ASP A 268 -4.44 -6.08 19.23
N ALA A 269 -4.14 -6.90 18.21
CA ALA A 269 -3.76 -6.45 16.88
C ALA A 269 -4.92 -5.82 16.07
N GLU A 270 -6.11 -6.43 16.07
CA GLU A 270 -7.34 -5.86 15.48
C GLU A 270 -7.64 -4.47 16.05
N THR A 271 -7.47 -4.31 17.37
CA THR A 271 -7.66 -3.03 18.07
C THR A 271 -6.62 -1.99 17.62
N GLU A 272 -5.35 -2.38 17.48
CA GLU A 272 -4.29 -1.50 16.98
C GLU A 272 -4.49 -1.12 15.50
N GLN A 273 -4.96 -2.04 14.66
CA GLN A 273 -5.28 -1.81 13.24
C GLN A 273 -6.39 -0.75 13.08
N GLY A 274 -7.45 -0.85 13.88
CA GLY A 274 -8.61 0.05 13.84
C GLY A 274 -9.49 -0.15 12.60
N ASN A 275 -10.34 0.84 12.28
CA ASN A 275 -11.27 0.77 11.13
C ASN A 275 -10.54 0.96 9.79
N ILE A 276 -9.85 -0.09 9.36
CA ILE A 276 -9.26 -0.29 8.03
C ILE A 276 -9.93 -1.47 7.33
N ASP A 277 -9.55 -1.68 6.07
CA ASP A 277 -9.93 -2.85 5.28
C ASP A 277 -8.69 -3.76 5.24
N PRO A 278 -8.72 -4.98 5.81
CA PRO A 278 -7.55 -5.84 5.85
C PRO A 278 -7.27 -6.53 4.51
N TYR A 279 -8.27 -6.65 3.62
CA TYR A 279 -8.09 -7.21 2.28
C TYR A 279 -7.35 -6.22 1.36
N SER A 280 -7.39 -4.92 1.68
CA SER A 280 -6.50 -3.91 1.08
C SER A 280 -6.31 -2.71 2.01
N ILE A 281 -5.17 -2.62 2.68
CA ILE A 281 -4.94 -1.67 3.80
C ILE A 281 -5.10 -0.19 3.46
N PHE A 282 -5.00 0.19 2.18
CA PHE A 282 -5.18 1.56 1.72
C PHE A 282 -6.63 1.87 1.27
N THR A 283 -7.47 0.85 1.13
CA THR A 283 -8.88 0.94 0.73
C THR A 283 -9.75 1.57 1.83
N ARG A 284 -10.99 1.93 1.49
CA ARG A 284 -11.94 2.61 2.38
C ARG A 284 -13.04 1.61 2.81
N PRO A 285 -13.15 1.24 4.10
CA PRO A 285 -14.14 0.27 4.58
C PRO A 285 -15.60 0.59 4.24
N CYS A 286 -16.41 -0.46 4.09
CA CYS A 286 -17.84 -0.38 3.79
C CYS A 286 -18.69 0.07 5.02
N ASN A 287 -18.62 1.37 5.34
CA ASN A 287 -19.36 1.92 6.49
C ASN A 287 -20.89 1.87 6.30
N ILE A 288 -21.59 1.26 7.26
CA ILE A 288 -23.00 0.82 7.19
C ILE A 288 -24.03 1.97 7.34
N THR A 289 -23.91 3.06 6.58
CA THR A 289 -24.93 4.13 6.53
C THR A 289 -25.46 4.36 5.11
N ALA A 290 -26.76 4.11 4.92
CA ALA A 290 -27.46 4.14 3.64
C ALA A 290 -27.61 5.54 2.98
N ALA A 291 -26.86 6.54 3.45
CA ALA A 291 -26.94 7.94 3.02
C ALA A 291 -25.93 8.31 1.92
N LEU A 292 -24.85 7.55 1.70
CA LEU A 292 -23.76 7.90 0.77
C LEU A 292 -24.04 7.60 -0.72
N ARG A 293 -25.32 7.50 -1.10
CA ARG A 293 -25.84 7.05 -2.42
C ARG A 293 -25.38 7.83 -3.67
N HIS A 294 -24.57 8.88 -3.56
CA HIS A 294 -24.22 9.74 -4.71
C HIS A 294 -22.78 10.31 -4.76
N LYS A 295 -21.83 9.87 -3.91
CA LYS A 295 -20.45 10.40 -3.94
C LYS A 295 -19.33 9.36 -3.78
N LEU A 296 -19.34 8.32 -4.61
CA LEU A 296 -18.15 7.48 -4.90
C LEU A 296 -17.12 8.22 -5.81
N SER A 297 -16.88 9.50 -5.54
CA SER A 297 -15.96 10.37 -6.29
C SER A 297 -14.75 10.76 -5.43
N GLY A 298 -14.12 9.77 -4.81
CA GLY A 298 -12.94 9.96 -3.97
C GLY A 298 -11.72 10.36 -4.81
N HIS A 299 -11.30 11.63 -4.72
CA HIS A 299 -10.06 12.09 -5.35
C HIS A 299 -8.82 11.60 -4.59
N TYR A 300 -8.37 10.39 -4.91
CA TYR A 300 -7.01 9.91 -4.64
C TYR A 300 -6.33 9.56 -5.98
N PRO A 301 -5.69 10.54 -6.65
CA PRO A 301 -5.09 10.33 -7.98
C PRO A 301 -3.88 9.38 -8.04
N TRP A 302 -3.24 9.09 -6.91
CA TRP A 302 -1.94 8.39 -6.85
C TRP A 302 -2.05 6.87 -6.68
N MET A 303 -3.04 6.38 -5.92
CA MET A 303 -3.36 4.95 -5.85
C MET A 303 -4.31 4.58 -6.99
N SER A 304 -3.95 3.59 -7.81
CA SER A 304 -4.77 3.14 -8.93
C SER A 304 -5.95 2.23 -8.52
N ARG A 305 -6.84 2.80 -7.70
CA ARG A 305 -8.22 2.35 -7.47
C ARG A 305 -8.34 0.95 -6.88
N ALA A 306 -8.33 0.95 -5.54
CA ALA A 306 -9.03 0.01 -4.67
C ALA A 306 -10.31 -0.58 -5.28
N TYR A 307 -10.60 -1.82 -4.91
CA TYR A 307 -11.90 -2.45 -5.12
C TYR A 307 -13.01 -1.77 -4.26
N ASP A 308 -14.26 -2.22 -4.40
CA ASP A 308 -15.41 -1.67 -3.67
C ASP A 308 -15.84 -2.67 -2.58
N PRO A 309 -15.36 -2.57 -1.32
CA PRO A 309 -15.58 -3.58 -0.28
C PRO A 309 -17.04 -3.66 0.24
N CYS A 310 -18.00 -3.14 -0.53
CA CYS A 310 -19.44 -3.33 -0.34
C CYS A 310 -20.04 -4.36 -1.34
N THR A 311 -19.23 -4.88 -2.26
CA THR A 311 -19.51 -5.97 -3.23
C THR A 311 -20.15 -7.21 -2.61
N GLU A 312 -19.61 -7.73 -1.51
CA GLU A 312 -20.15 -8.89 -0.78
C GLU A 312 -21.67 -8.76 -0.56
N ARG A 313 -22.08 -7.60 -0.04
CA ARG A 313 -23.49 -7.26 0.19
C ARG A 313 -24.29 -7.11 -1.11
N TYR A 314 -23.66 -6.72 -2.22
CA TYR A 314 -24.34 -6.69 -3.53
C TYR A 314 -24.58 -8.11 -4.03
N SER A 315 -23.64 -9.03 -3.80
CA SER A 315 -23.79 -10.48 -4.03
C SER A 315 -24.91 -11.07 -3.16
N GLU A 316 -24.95 -10.82 -1.85
CA GLU A 316 -26.05 -11.28 -0.99
C GLU A 316 -27.42 -10.82 -1.48
N VAL A 317 -27.57 -9.54 -1.86
CA VAL A 317 -28.85 -9.01 -2.36
C VAL A 317 -29.22 -9.65 -3.71
N TYR A 318 -28.26 -9.86 -4.60
CA TYR A 318 -28.49 -10.35 -5.96
C TYR A 318 -28.81 -11.85 -6.01
N PHE A 319 -28.02 -12.69 -5.35
CA PHE A 319 -28.23 -14.15 -5.36
C PHE A 319 -29.42 -14.60 -4.50
N ASN A 320 -30.01 -13.72 -3.68
CA ASN A 320 -31.30 -13.93 -3.02
C ASN A 320 -32.52 -13.48 -3.84
N ILE A 321 -32.35 -12.94 -5.07
CA ILE A 321 -33.48 -12.65 -5.96
C ILE A 321 -34.08 -13.98 -6.47
N PRO A 322 -35.39 -14.27 -6.29
CA PRO A 322 -35.99 -15.53 -6.72
C PRO A 322 -35.84 -15.81 -8.21
N GLU A 323 -35.89 -14.77 -9.04
CA GLU A 323 -35.66 -14.84 -10.49
C GLU A 323 -34.21 -15.23 -10.83
N VAL A 324 -33.23 -14.82 -10.02
CA VAL A 324 -31.80 -15.18 -10.21
C VAL A 324 -31.60 -16.65 -9.85
N GLN A 325 -32.09 -17.07 -8.68
CA GLN A 325 -32.03 -18.47 -8.25
C GLN A 325 -32.69 -19.40 -9.27
N LYS A 326 -33.85 -19.02 -9.79
CA LYS A 326 -34.55 -19.74 -10.85
C LYS A 326 -33.76 -19.80 -12.16
N ALA A 327 -33.15 -18.69 -12.59
CA ALA A 327 -32.34 -18.64 -13.82
C ALA A 327 -31.02 -19.43 -13.70
N MET A 328 -30.50 -19.59 -12.48
CA MET A 328 -29.31 -20.38 -12.17
C MET A 328 -29.61 -21.84 -11.80
N HIS A 329 -30.88 -22.28 -11.84
CA HIS A 329 -31.33 -23.61 -11.43
C HIS A 329 -30.93 -23.97 -9.97
N ALA A 330 -30.75 -22.95 -9.14
CA ALA A 330 -30.24 -23.03 -7.79
C ALA A 330 -31.38 -23.17 -6.75
N ASN A 331 -31.02 -23.41 -5.49
CA ASN A 331 -31.97 -23.50 -4.37
C ASN A 331 -33.06 -24.59 -4.56
N VAL A 332 -32.70 -25.72 -5.20
CA VAL A 332 -33.63 -26.81 -5.54
C VAL A 332 -34.29 -27.47 -4.31
N THR A 333 -33.62 -27.41 -3.16
CA THR A 333 -34.11 -27.92 -1.87
C THR A 333 -35.04 -26.96 -1.12
N ARG A 334 -35.14 -25.69 -1.55
CA ARG A 334 -35.79 -24.59 -0.82
C ARG A 334 -35.18 -24.39 0.57
N MET A 335 -33.92 -23.98 0.59
CA MET A 335 -33.16 -23.66 1.81
C MET A 335 -33.98 -22.75 2.74
N PRO A 336 -34.05 -23.06 4.06
CA PRO A 336 -34.87 -22.30 5.01
C PRO A 336 -34.23 -20.98 5.46
N TYR A 337 -33.08 -20.63 4.90
CA TYR A 337 -32.29 -19.44 5.16
C TYR A 337 -31.92 -18.75 3.82
N PRO A 338 -31.65 -17.43 3.82
CA PRO A 338 -31.10 -16.76 2.64
C PRO A 338 -29.72 -17.31 2.27
N TRP A 339 -29.38 -17.30 0.99
CA TRP A 339 -28.01 -17.52 0.52
C TRP A 339 -27.07 -16.46 1.11
N LYS A 340 -25.83 -16.84 1.42
CA LYS A 340 -24.77 -15.97 1.92
C LYS A 340 -23.49 -16.14 1.08
N THR A 341 -22.65 -15.11 1.10
CA THR A 341 -21.29 -15.12 0.56
C THR A 341 -20.37 -16.12 1.27
N CYS A 342 -20.45 -16.21 2.59
CA CYS A 342 -19.74 -17.21 3.41
C CYS A 342 -20.69 -17.89 4.39
N SER A 343 -20.39 -19.14 4.76
CA SER A 343 -21.25 -19.95 5.62
C SER A 343 -20.71 -20.03 7.05
N ASP A 344 -21.28 -19.22 7.96
CA ASP A 344 -20.85 -19.10 9.36
C ASP A 344 -20.72 -20.45 10.09
N ILE A 345 -21.58 -21.42 9.72
CA ILE A 345 -21.61 -22.77 10.30
C ILE A 345 -20.46 -23.62 9.77
N VAL A 346 -20.13 -23.53 8.47
CA VAL A 346 -19.06 -24.31 7.86
C VAL A 346 -17.70 -23.82 8.35
N GLY A 347 -17.46 -22.51 8.37
CA GLY A 347 -16.22 -21.95 8.93
C GLY A 347 -16.09 -22.17 10.43
N GLY A 348 -17.12 -21.80 11.20
CA GLY A 348 -17.11 -21.93 12.67
C GLY A 348 -17.04 -23.36 13.24
N TYR A 349 -17.10 -24.38 12.38
CA TYR A 349 -16.96 -25.80 12.72
C TYR A 349 -16.05 -26.57 11.73
N TRP A 350 -15.07 -25.90 11.12
CA TRP A 350 -14.07 -26.58 10.29
C TRP A 350 -13.33 -27.65 11.10
N ALA A 351 -13.27 -28.88 10.59
CA ALA A 351 -12.92 -30.05 11.40
C ALA A 351 -11.45 -30.51 11.25
N ASP A 352 -10.88 -30.35 10.06
CA ASP A 352 -9.48 -30.69 9.77
C ASP A 352 -8.84 -29.63 8.86
N SER A 353 -7.71 -29.10 9.34
CA SER A 353 -6.84 -28.11 8.67
C SER A 353 -5.38 -28.54 8.92
N PRO A 354 -4.70 -29.18 7.96
CA PRO A 354 -3.31 -29.59 8.14
C PRO A 354 -2.37 -28.38 8.04
N LEU A 355 -1.55 -28.15 9.06
CA LEU A 355 -0.70 -26.96 9.25
C LEU A 355 0.27 -26.59 8.08
N SER A 356 0.39 -27.41 7.04
CA SER A 356 1.35 -27.20 5.95
C SER A 356 0.97 -27.95 4.68
N MET A 357 0.78 -27.22 3.58
CA MET A 357 0.64 -27.76 2.23
C MET A 357 2.00 -28.01 1.54
N LEU A 358 3.11 -27.53 2.13
CA LEU A 358 4.46 -27.67 1.56
C LEU A 358 4.87 -29.12 1.18
N PRO A 359 4.41 -30.20 1.85
CA PRO A 359 4.65 -31.57 1.39
C PRO A 359 4.02 -31.85 0.01
N ILE A 360 2.79 -31.38 -0.22
CA ILE A 360 2.04 -31.57 -1.48
C ILE A 360 2.71 -30.75 -2.61
N TYR A 361 3.13 -29.51 -2.32
CA TYR A 361 3.92 -28.71 -3.27
C TYR A 361 5.21 -29.46 -3.69
N LYS A 362 5.93 -30.08 -2.74
CA LYS A 362 7.16 -30.85 -3.04
C LYS A 362 6.88 -32.07 -3.91
N GLU A 363 5.78 -32.78 -3.67
CA GLU A 363 5.34 -33.92 -4.48
C GLU A 363 5.00 -33.50 -5.91
N LEU A 364 4.13 -32.50 -6.08
CA LEU A 364 3.65 -32.06 -7.39
C LEU A 364 4.75 -31.39 -8.23
N ILE A 365 5.67 -30.63 -7.60
CA ILE A 365 6.89 -30.13 -8.26
C ILE A 365 7.79 -31.28 -8.68
N GLY A 366 7.95 -32.31 -7.84
CA GLY A 366 8.70 -33.53 -8.16
C GLY A 366 8.12 -34.31 -9.34
N ALA A 367 6.79 -34.30 -9.48
CA ALA A 367 6.06 -34.87 -10.60
C ALA A 367 6.11 -34.01 -11.89
N GLY A 368 6.66 -32.80 -11.83
CA GLY A 368 6.74 -31.87 -12.97
C GLY A 368 5.45 -31.09 -13.26
N ILE A 369 4.48 -31.10 -12.33
CA ILE A 369 3.29 -30.27 -12.40
C ILE A 369 3.69 -28.80 -12.27
N LYS A 370 3.11 -27.92 -13.10
CA LYS A 370 3.40 -26.48 -13.07
C LYS A 370 2.60 -25.82 -11.94
N ILE A 371 3.29 -25.05 -11.10
CA ILE A 371 2.67 -24.27 -10.03
C ILE A 371 2.91 -22.78 -10.27
N TRP A 372 1.85 -21.98 -10.23
CA TRP A 372 1.92 -20.53 -10.09
C TRP A 372 1.38 -20.12 -8.72
N VAL A 373 2.02 -19.14 -8.10
CA VAL A 373 1.53 -18.48 -6.89
C VAL A 373 1.55 -16.98 -7.16
N PHE A 374 0.52 -16.25 -6.75
CA PHE A 374 0.49 -14.80 -6.83
C PHE A 374 0.00 -14.16 -5.52
N SER A 375 0.45 -12.93 -5.23
CA SER A 375 -0.04 -12.17 -4.08
C SER A 375 -0.15 -10.68 -4.37
N GLY A 376 -1.26 -10.05 -3.99
CA GLY A 376 -1.38 -8.58 -3.94
C GLY A 376 -0.51 -7.98 -2.84
N ASP A 377 0.16 -6.85 -3.10
CA ASP A 377 1.10 -6.22 -2.17
C ASP A 377 0.47 -5.29 -1.12
N THR A 378 -0.86 -5.06 -1.18
CA THR A 378 -1.62 -4.28 -0.18
C THR A 378 -2.53 -5.12 0.72
N ASP A 379 -2.54 -6.44 0.53
CA ASP A 379 -3.27 -7.40 1.37
C ASP A 379 -2.60 -7.57 2.73
N ALA A 380 -3.39 -7.56 3.81
CA ALA A 380 -2.94 -7.88 5.17
C ALA A 380 -3.50 -9.21 5.71
N VAL A 381 -4.30 -9.95 4.94
CA VAL A 381 -4.83 -11.27 5.32
C VAL A 381 -3.79 -12.37 5.05
N VAL A 382 -3.32 -12.48 3.80
CA VAL A 382 -2.21 -13.37 3.40
C VAL A 382 -1.20 -12.60 2.52
N PRO A 383 -0.42 -11.69 3.12
CA PRO A 383 0.50 -10.81 2.42
C PRO A 383 1.60 -11.55 1.64
N VAL A 384 2.22 -10.82 0.70
CA VAL A 384 3.44 -11.20 -0.04
C VAL A 384 4.51 -11.87 0.85
N THR A 385 4.68 -11.40 2.08
CA THR A 385 5.66 -11.89 3.06
C THR A 385 5.42 -13.34 3.51
N ALA A 386 4.16 -13.70 3.80
CA ALA A 386 3.72 -15.06 4.13
C ALA A 386 4.08 -16.00 2.98
N THR A 387 3.64 -15.63 1.77
CA THR A 387 3.93 -16.37 0.53
C THR A 387 5.43 -16.54 0.27
N ARG A 388 6.25 -15.49 0.49
CA ARG A 388 7.71 -15.56 0.35
C ARG A 388 8.35 -16.54 1.33
N TYR A 389 7.94 -16.54 2.59
CA TYR A 389 8.47 -17.47 3.58
C TYR A 389 8.10 -18.92 3.26
N SER A 390 6.83 -19.17 2.92
CA SER A 390 6.34 -20.48 2.47
C SER A 390 7.11 -21.00 1.24
N ILE A 391 7.53 -20.12 0.32
CA ILE A 391 8.33 -20.49 -0.86
C ILE A 391 9.83 -20.69 -0.52
N ASP A 392 10.46 -19.84 0.30
CA ASP A 392 11.85 -20.06 0.77
C ASP A 392 11.95 -21.38 1.57
N ALA A 393 10.89 -21.79 2.28
CA ALA A 393 10.79 -23.09 2.97
C ALA A 393 10.76 -24.32 2.04
N LEU A 394 10.38 -24.17 0.77
CA LEU A 394 10.50 -25.23 -0.25
C LEU A 394 11.95 -25.46 -0.71
N LYS A 395 12.86 -24.48 -0.48
CA LYS A 395 14.29 -24.50 -0.87
C LYS A 395 14.52 -24.78 -2.37
N LEU A 396 13.61 -24.30 -3.23
CA LEU A 396 13.68 -24.50 -4.67
C LEU A 396 14.85 -23.71 -5.30
N PRO A 397 15.60 -24.29 -6.26
CA PRO A 397 16.57 -23.53 -7.04
C PRO A 397 15.89 -22.44 -7.87
N THR A 398 16.44 -21.22 -7.84
CA THR A 398 16.03 -20.12 -8.73
C THR A 398 16.48 -20.41 -10.16
N VAL A 399 15.61 -20.15 -11.13
CA VAL A 399 15.83 -20.32 -12.57
C VAL A 399 15.83 -18.96 -13.28
N ILE A 400 14.99 -18.02 -12.84
CA ILE A 400 15.00 -16.61 -13.25
C ILE A 400 14.92 -15.77 -11.97
N ASN A 401 15.93 -14.94 -11.72
CA ASN A 401 16.01 -14.03 -10.57
C ASN A 401 14.84 -13.03 -10.55
N TRP A 402 14.53 -12.46 -9.39
CA TRP A 402 13.48 -11.45 -9.20
C TRP A 402 13.54 -10.32 -10.24
N TYR A 403 12.42 -10.06 -10.92
CA TYR A 403 12.32 -9.06 -11.98
C TYR A 403 10.93 -8.40 -12.00
N PRO A 404 10.84 -7.10 -12.35
CA PRO A 404 9.57 -6.41 -12.54
C PRO A 404 8.87 -6.90 -13.82
N TRP A 405 7.55 -7.14 -13.76
CA TRP A 405 6.69 -7.35 -14.93
C TRP A 405 5.87 -6.09 -15.22
N TYR A 406 5.39 -5.97 -16.46
CA TYR A 406 4.83 -4.70 -16.96
C TYR A 406 3.47 -4.87 -17.67
N ASP A 407 2.53 -3.98 -17.36
CA ASP A 407 1.36 -3.71 -18.21
C ASP A 407 1.44 -2.29 -18.79
N ASN A 408 1.24 -2.15 -20.10
CA ASN A 408 1.21 -0.85 -20.81
C ASN A 408 2.36 0.12 -20.46
N GLY A 409 3.55 -0.42 -20.15
CA GLY A 409 4.74 0.37 -19.76
C GLY A 409 4.78 0.83 -18.29
N LYS A 410 3.85 0.38 -17.45
CA LYS A 410 3.88 0.50 -15.98
C LYS A 410 4.42 -0.80 -15.38
N VAL A 411 5.09 -0.73 -14.23
CA VAL A 411 5.28 -1.94 -13.40
C VAL A 411 3.90 -2.41 -12.93
N GLY A 412 3.57 -3.67 -13.20
CA GLY A 412 2.38 -4.34 -12.66
C GLY A 412 2.65 -5.09 -11.36
N GLY A 413 3.93 -5.35 -11.07
CA GLY A 413 4.46 -6.01 -9.90
C GLY A 413 5.78 -6.71 -10.25
N TRP A 414 6.15 -7.73 -9.49
CA TRP A 414 7.39 -8.48 -9.67
C TRP A 414 7.16 -9.98 -9.86
N SER A 415 8.18 -10.73 -10.29
CA SER A 415 8.12 -12.18 -10.42
C SER A 415 9.49 -12.82 -10.24
N GLN A 416 9.52 -14.07 -9.77
CA GLN A 416 10.70 -14.94 -9.75
C GLN A 416 10.29 -16.36 -10.14
N ALA A 417 11.07 -16.99 -11.02
CA ALA A 417 10.85 -18.37 -11.43
C ALA A 417 11.83 -19.29 -10.70
N TYR A 418 11.31 -20.28 -10.00
CA TYR A 418 12.03 -21.37 -9.39
C TYR A 418 11.85 -22.65 -10.21
N LYS A 419 12.58 -23.72 -9.88
CA LYS A 419 12.43 -25.01 -10.55
C LYS A 419 11.08 -25.67 -10.22
N GLY A 420 10.07 -25.43 -11.06
CA GLY A 420 8.72 -26.01 -10.99
C GLY A 420 7.63 -25.06 -10.48
N LEU A 421 8.01 -23.93 -9.87
CA LEU A 421 7.11 -22.93 -9.31
C LEU A 421 7.48 -21.53 -9.81
N THR A 422 6.49 -20.70 -10.14
CA THR A 422 6.70 -19.25 -10.36
C THR A 422 5.93 -18.46 -9.32
N PHE A 423 6.54 -17.45 -8.74
CA PHE A 423 5.89 -16.47 -7.88
C PHE A 423 5.71 -15.14 -8.62
N VAL A 424 4.61 -14.44 -8.36
CA VAL A 424 4.25 -13.14 -8.95
C VAL A 424 3.65 -12.25 -7.86
N THR A 425 4.00 -10.97 -7.81
CA THR A 425 3.28 -9.97 -7.01
C THR A 425 2.47 -9.04 -7.91
N VAL A 426 1.41 -8.43 -7.36
CA VAL A 426 0.54 -7.49 -8.09
C VAL A 426 0.44 -6.17 -7.33
N THR A 427 0.93 -5.09 -7.93
CA THR A 427 1.15 -3.82 -7.25
C THR A 427 -0.09 -2.95 -7.12
N GLY A 428 -0.36 -2.50 -5.90
CA GLY A 428 -1.57 -1.78 -5.52
C GLY A 428 -2.81 -2.67 -5.45
N SER A 429 -2.64 -4.01 -5.50
CA SER A 429 -3.74 -4.97 -5.36
C SER A 429 -3.93 -5.34 -3.89
N GLY A 430 -5.19 -5.50 -3.48
CA GLY A 430 -5.52 -6.28 -2.28
C GLY A 430 -5.44 -7.77 -2.56
N HIS A 431 -6.13 -8.54 -1.72
CA HIS A 431 -6.67 -9.87 -2.06
C HIS A 431 -7.41 -9.75 -3.42
N GLU A 432 -8.48 -8.95 -3.47
CA GLU A 432 -9.38 -8.83 -4.64
C GLU A 432 -9.20 -7.51 -5.45
N SER A 433 -9.58 -7.47 -6.75
CA SER A 433 -9.15 -6.36 -7.66
C SER A 433 -9.95 -6.15 -8.98
N ASN A 434 -10.42 -4.90 -9.27
CA ASN A 434 -10.51 -4.20 -10.60
C ASN A 434 -11.36 -2.87 -10.59
N SER A 435 -11.22 -1.93 -11.58
CA SER A 435 -11.63 -0.50 -11.35
C SER A 435 -11.73 0.54 -12.54
N LEU A 436 -12.31 1.79 -12.37
CA LEU A 436 -12.19 3.02 -13.25
C LEU A 436 -12.67 4.42 -12.64
N LEU A 437 -12.65 5.60 -13.36
CA LEU A 437 -12.53 7.01 -12.80
C LEU A 437 -13.12 8.23 -13.63
N TYR A 438 -13.24 9.50 -13.10
CA TYR A 438 -13.00 10.87 -13.73
C TYR A 438 -13.27 12.18 -12.84
N PHE A 439 -13.07 13.43 -13.36
CA PHE A 439 -12.81 14.78 -12.67
C PHE A 439 -13.92 15.90 -12.84
N LEU A 440 -13.93 17.24 -12.49
CA LEU A 440 -13.06 18.41 -12.05
C LEU A 440 -13.98 19.50 -11.31
N GLY A 441 -13.77 20.81 -10.96
CA GLY A 441 -12.71 21.87 -11.00
C GLY A 441 -13.16 23.38 -10.70
N PHE A 442 -12.22 24.32 -10.37
CA PHE A 442 -12.27 25.86 -10.42
C PHE A 442 -13.12 26.73 -9.40
N VAL A 443 -13.04 28.10 -9.22
CA VAL A 443 -11.95 29.17 -9.16
C VAL A 443 -12.46 30.62 -8.72
N LEU A 444 -11.56 31.59 -8.36
CA LEU A 444 -11.71 33.11 -8.21
C LEU A 444 -12.37 33.70 -6.89
N VAL A 445 -12.41 35.02 -6.49
CA VAL A 445 -12.04 36.39 -7.01
C VAL A 445 -11.61 37.46 -5.91
N LEU A 446 -11.64 38.79 -6.19
CA LEU A 446 -11.05 40.07 -5.61
C LEU A 446 -11.53 40.58 -4.19
N THR A 447 -10.86 41.38 -3.31
CA THR A 447 -9.47 41.93 -2.96
C THR A 447 -9.43 42.24 -1.41
N SER A 448 -8.67 43.07 -0.63
CA SER A 448 -7.48 44.01 -0.54
C SER A 448 -7.34 44.43 0.98
N SER A 449 -6.38 45.12 1.65
CA SER A 449 -4.95 45.62 1.60
C SER A 449 -4.62 46.22 3.04
N VAL A 450 -3.52 46.87 3.52
CA VAL A 450 -2.27 47.52 3.00
C VAL A 450 -1.02 47.46 3.97
N SER A 451 -1.08 48.00 5.22
CA SER A 451 -0.02 48.84 5.89
C SER A 451 0.06 48.76 7.45
N ALA A 452 1.05 49.28 8.22
CA ALA A 452 2.51 49.58 8.00
C ALA A 452 3.27 50.10 9.29
N ASN A 453 4.53 49.67 9.52
CA ASN A 453 5.64 50.39 10.23
C ASN A 453 7.01 49.88 9.71
N LEU A 454 7.32 50.13 8.42
CA LEU A 454 7.89 49.08 7.54
C LEU A 454 9.38 49.16 7.15
N LYS A 455 10.13 50.24 7.38
CA LYS A 455 11.21 50.68 6.47
C LYS A 455 12.30 49.66 6.03
N GLU A 456 12.78 48.75 6.88
CA GLU A 456 13.71 47.69 6.42
C GLU A 456 12.97 46.46 5.86
N GLN A 457 11.95 45.97 6.55
CA GLN A 457 11.16 44.80 6.13
C GLN A 457 10.43 45.05 4.80
N ALA A 458 10.20 46.33 4.44
CA ALA A 458 9.70 46.73 3.13
C ALA A 458 10.64 46.37 1.96
N LYS A 459 11.96 46.30 2.18
CA LYS A 459 12.93 45.91 1.15
C LYS A 459 12.84 44.42 0.82
N ASP A 460 12.60 43.62 1.85
CA ASP A 460 12.43 42.17 1.73
C ASP A 460 10.97 41.80 1.35
N ARG A 461 10.00 42.73 1.37
CA ARG A 461 8.57 42.43 1.17
C ARG A 461 8.21 42.12 -0.28
N ILE A 462 7.83 40.87 -0.55
CA ILE A 462 7.31 40.46 -1.86
C ILE A 462 5.92 41.09 -2.04
N ILE A 463 5.78 42.00 -3.00
CA ILE A 463 4.50 42.67 -3.30
C ILE A 463 3.54 41.74 -4.06
N LYS A 464 4.04 41.04 -5.08
CA LYS A 464 3.32 40.04 -5.86
C LYS A 464 4.31 39.16 -6.62
N LEU A 465 4.12 37.84 -6.60
CA LEU A 465 4.85 36.92 -7.47
C LEU A 465 4.25 36.85 -8.89
N PRO A 466 5.06 36.63 -9.94
CA PRO A 466 4.54 36.40 -11.30
C PRO A 466 3.60 35.20 -11.36
N GLY A 467 2.48 35.32 -12.08
CA GLY A 467 1.50 34.23 -12.21
C GLY A 467 0.76 33.85 -10.91
N GLN A 468 0.99 34.57 -9.81
CA GLN A 468 0.32 34.39 -8.52
C GLN A 468 -1.18 34.70 -8.60
N PRO A 469 -2.05 33.89 -7.95
CA PRO A 469 -3.44 34.24 -7.72
C PRO A 469 -3.61 35.64 -7.10
N PRO A 470 -4.68 36.36 -7.45
CA PRO A 470 -5.05 37.58 -6.75
C PRO A 470 -5.48 37.26 -5.31
N ASN A 471 -5.46 38.28 -4.44
CA ASN A 471 -6.14 38.28 -3.12
C ASN A 471 -5.55 37.35 -2.07
N LEU A 472 -4.22 37.30 -2.02
CA LEU A 472 -3.55 36.79 -0.83
C LEU A 472 -3.93 37.67 0.36
N ASN A 473 -4.39 37.01 1.41
CA ASN A 473 -4.71 37.60 2.70
C ASN A 473 -3.56 37.45 3.71
N PHE A 474 -2.34 37.17 3.24
CA PHE A 474 -1.12 37.03 4.04
C PHE A 474 0.04 37.84 3.43
N SER A 475 0.99 38.27 4.27
CA SER A 475 2.25 38.87 3.81
C SER A 475 3.27 37.79 3.47
N GLN A 476 4.23 38.14 2.63
CA GLN A 476 5.40 37.31 2.33
C GLN A 476 6.63 38.19 2.13
N TYR A 477 7.80 37.70 2.56
CA TYR A 477 9.07 38.42 2.53
C TYR A 477 10.20 37.47 2.17
N SER A 478 11.16 37.91 1.37
CA SER A 478 12.34 37.13 1.01
C SER A 478 13.56 38.01 0.76
N GLY A 479 14.73 37.41 0.92
CA GLY A 479 16.02 38.07 0.78
C GLY A 479 17.12 37.36 1.56
N TYR A 480 18.16 38.09 1.93
CA TYR A 480 19.40 37.51 2.46
C TYR A 480 19.75 37.95 3.87
N ILE A 481 20.39 37.04 4.60
CA ILE A 481 21.12 37.29 5.85
C ILE A 481 22.54 36.73 5.69
N THR A 482 23.54 37.61 5.68
CA THR A 482 24.96 37.24 5.64
C THR A 482 25.36 36.56 6.95
N VAL A 483 25.68 35.26 6.90
CA VAL A 483 26.12 34.49 8.08
C VAL A 483 27.60 34.72 8.36
N ASP A 484 28.44 34.77 7.32
CA ASP A 484 29.88 35.07 7.41
C ASP A 484 30.27 36.19 6.44
N GLN A 485 30.81 37.29 7.00
CA GLN A 485 31.20 38.47 6.24
C GLN A 485 32.52 38.29 5.49
N LYS A 486 33.43 37.42 5.98
CA LYS A 486 34.75 37.17 5.37
C LYS A 486 34.64 36.24 4.16
N ALA A 487 33.84 35.19 4.28
CA ALA A 487 33.53 34.30 3.15
C ALA A 487 32.51 34.92 2.16
N GLY A 488 31.86 36.03 2.53
CA GLY A 488 30.75 36.60 1.75
C GLY A 488 29.51 35.70 1.70
N ARG A 489 29.38 34.80 2.69
CA ARG A 489 28.40 33.71 2.76
C ARG A 489 27.06 34.22 3.29
N ALA A 490 26.00 34.05 2.51
CA ALA A 490 24.66 34.51 2.84
C ALA A 490 23.60 33.44 2.54
N LEU A 491 22.68 33.25 3.48
CA LEU A 491 21.55 32.36 3.30
C LEU A 491 20.31 33.16 2.84
N PHE A 492 19.65 32.63 1.82
CA PHE A 492 18.37 33.08 1.30
C PHE A 492 17.22 32.50 2.12
N TYR A 493 16.19 33.31 2.37
CA TYR A 493 15.00 32.87 3.10
C TYR A 493 13.72 33.35 2.42
N TRP A 494 12.61 32.65 2.69
CA TRP A 494 11.26 33.08 2.36
C TRP A 494 10.37 32.93 3.60
N LEU A 495 9.99 34.06 4.20
CA LEU A 495 8.98 34.14 5.25
C LEU A 495 7.59 34.25 4.59
N ILE A 496 6.68 33.40 5.01
CA ILE A 496 5.26 33.45 4.67
C ILE A 496 4.47 33.58 5.97
N GLU A 497 3.79 34.71 6.14
CA GLU A 497 2.94 34.94 7.32
C GLU A 497 1.66 34.11 7.26
N ALA A 498 1.02 33.93 8.43
CA ALA A 498 -0.33 33.40 8.46
C ALA A 498 -1.35 34.38 7.84
N PRO A 499 -2.47 33.90 7.27
CA PRO A 499 -3.58 34.73 6.85
C PRO A 499 -4.01 35.74 7.93
N VAL A 500 -4.34 36.97 7.54
CA VAL A 500 -4.83 38.03 8.44
C VAL A 500 -6.03 37.57 9.26
N SER A 501 -6.92 36.75 8.67
CA SER A 501 -8.04 36.08 9.35
C SER A 501 -7.61 35.12 10.46
N LYS A 502 -6.41 34.52 10.37
CA LYS A 502 -5.78 33.65 11.37
C LYS A 502 -4.90 34.42 12.38
N ARG A 503 -4.81 35.76 12.25
CA ARG A 503 -4.06 36.71 13.10
C ARG A 503 -2.54 36.41 13.19
N PRO A 504 -1.73 36.73 12.17
CA PRO A 504 -0.30 36.36 12.12
C PRO A 504 0.53 36.86 13.31
N ALA A 505 0.13 37.97 13.94
CA ALA A 505 0.78 38.50 15.15
C ALA A 505 0.71 37.55 16.37
N THR A 506 -0.36 36.75 16.52
CA THR A 506 -0.53 35.80 17.63
C THR A 506 -0.06 34.38 17.28
N ARG A 507 0.40 34.17 16.05
CA ARG A 507 0.79 32.86 15.52
C ARG A 507 2.28 32.57 15.81
N PRO A 508 2.66 31.28 16.03
CA PRO A 508 4.05 30.89 16.24
C PRO A 508 4.91 31.15 15.00
N LEU A 509 6.23 31.02 15.16
CA LEU A 509 7.19 30.97 14.05
C LEU A 509 7.68 29.54 13.91
N VAL A 510 7.68 29.02 12.68
CA VAL A 510 8.22 27.68 12.35
C VAL A 510 9.26 27.85 11.25
N LEU A 511 10.51 27.48 11.53
CA LEU A 511 11.55 27.31 10.51
C LEU A 511 11.29 26.00 9.75
N TRP A 512 11.32 26.00 8.42
CA TRP A 512 11.26 24.79 7.60
C TRP A 512 12.60 24.52 6.90
N LEU A 513 13.07 23.27 6.97
CA LEU A 513 14.29 22.78 6.33
C LEU A 513 14.01 21.45 5.57
N ASN A 514 14.28 21.41 4.27
CA ASN A 514 14.40 20.13 3.54
C ASN A 514 15.81 19.54 3.69
N GLY A 515 15.97 18.24 3.37
CA GLY A 515 17.22 17.51 3.52
C GLY A 515 18.11 17.49 2.26
N GLY A 516 18.34 16.29 1.71
CA GLY A 516 19.10 16.07 0.48
C GLY A 516 20.34 15.17 0.64
N PRO A 517 21.39 15.57 1.37
CA PRO A 517 21.72 16.94 1.76
C PRO A 517 21.77 17.90 0.55
N GLY A 518 21.66 19.20 0.83
CA GLY A 518 21.81 20.26 -0.16
C GLY A 518 20.58 20.53 -1.05
N CYS A 519 19.37 20.22 -0.58
CA CYS A 519 18.11 20.50 -1.28
C CYS A 519 17.41 21.76 -0.75
N SER A 520 16.73 22.49 -1.64
CA SER A 520 16.15 23.82 -1.37
C SER A 520 14.82 23.74 -0.64
N SER A 521 14.71 24.44 0.49
CA SER A 521 13.45 24.60 1.23
C SER A 521 12.44 25.51 0.51
N VAL A 522 12.93 26.33 -0.41
CA VAL A 522 12.11 27.17 -1.32
C VAL A 522 11.57 26.36 -2.50
N ALA A 523 12.25 25.29 -2.90
CA ALA A 523 11.75 24.30 -3.85
C ALA A 523 10.62 23.47 -3.22
N TYR A 524 10.98 22.45 -2.45
CA TYR A 524 10.07 21.42 -1.96
C TYR A 524 9.10 22.00 -0.92
N GLY A 525 9.62 22.40 0.25
CA GLY A 525 8.85 22.95 1.36
C GLY A 525 7.85 24.04 0.98
N ALA A 526 8.32 25.08 0.27
CA ALA A 526 7.50 26.26 -0.03
C ALA A 526 6.60 26.11 -1.27
N SER A 527 7.00 25.33 -2.28
CA SER A 527 6.34 25.31 -3.60
C SER A 527 5.68 23.98 -3.95
N GLU A 528 5.93 22.90 -3.19
CA GLU A 528 5.48 21.53 -3.50
C GLU A 528 4.83 20.84 -2.27
N GLU A 529 5.21 21.24 -1.05
CA GLU A 529 4.76 20.66 0.22
C GLU A 529 3.90 21.61 1.10
N VAL A 530 4.47 22.19 2.16
CA VAL A 530 3.73 22.85 3.26
C VAL A 530 3.37 24.31 2.96
N GLY A 531 4.00 24.94 1.96
CA GLY A 531 3.73 26.31 1.56
C GLY A 531 2.38 26.54 0.87
N PRO A 532 1.97 27.82 0.70
CA PRO A 532 0.66 28.20 0.19
C PRO A 532 0.53 28.17 -1.33
N PHE A 533 1.62 27.94 -2.06
CA PHE A 533 1.63 27.92 -3.52
C PHE A 533 1.93 26.53 -4.06
N ARG A 534 1.51 26.33 -5.32
CA ARG A 534 1.92 25.24 -6.20
C ARG A 534 2.11 25.79 -7.60
N VAL A 535 3.16 25.35 -8.27
CA VAL A 535 3.43 25.73 -9.67
C VAL A 535 2.57 24.86 -10.60
N ARG A 536 1.97 25.46 -11.63
CA ARG A 536 1.24 24.74 -12.67
C ARG A 536 2.18 24.14 -13.71
N SER A 537 1.65 23.21 -14.51
CA SER A 537 2.38 22.53 -15.60
C SER A 537 2.86 23.42 -16.74
N ASP A 538 2.54 24.72 -16.71
CA ASP A 538 3.10 25.75 -17.60
C ASP A 538 4.47 26.29 -17.13
N GLY A 539 4.90 25.97 -15.90
CA GLY A 539 6.08 26.56 -15.25
C GLY A 539 5.97 28.07 -15.02
N LYS A 540 4.76 28.64 -15.08
CA LYS A 540 4.53 30.09 -15.21
C LYS A 540 3.47 30.64 -14.28
N THR A 541 2.45 29.86 -13.92
CA THR A 541 1.35 30.29 -13.05
C THR A 541 1.29 29.47 -11.76
N LEU A 542 0.76 30.08 -10.70
CA LEU A 542 0.62 29.46 -9.39
C LEU A 542 -0.86 29.18 -9.09
N TYR A 543 -1.11 28.20 -8.22
CA TYR A 543 -2.39 28.04 -7.54
C TYR A 543 -2.20 27.92 -6.01
N LEU A 544 -3.28 28.12 -5.25
CA LEU A 544 -3.23 28.03 -3.79
C LEU A 544 -3.32 26.58 -3.32
N ASN A 545 -2.47 26.23 -2.36
CA ASN A 545 -2.59 25.02 -1.56
C ASN A 545 -3.66 25.23 -0.46
N PRO A 546 -4.80 24.53 -0.46
CA PRO A 546 -5.82 24.67 0.58
C PRO A 546 -5.36 24.14 1.94
N TYR A 547 -4.32 23.28 1.97
CA TYR A 547 -3.79 22.65 3.17
C TYR A 547 -2.47 23.28 3.66
N ALA A 548 -2.17 24.50 3.23
CA ALA A 548 -0.93 25.19 3.57
C ALA A 548 -0.74 25.37 5.08
N TRP A 549 0.46 25.08 5.59
CA TRP A 549 0.77 25.15 7.03
C TRP A 549 0.80 26.59 7.56
N ASN A 550 0.92 27.59 6.70
CA ASN A 550 0.74 28.98 7.11
C ASN A 550 -0.69 29.30 7.59
N ASN A 551 -1.68 28.43 7.35
CA ASN A 551 -2.98 28.54 8.01
C ASN A 551 -2.88 28.48 9.55
N GLU A 552 -1.83 27.86 10.11
CA GLU A 552 -1.71 27.65 11.56
C GLU A 552 -0.46 28.27 12.21
N ALA A 553 0.55 28.66 11.42
CA ALA A 553 1.77 29.33 11.87
C ALA A 553 2.28 30.39 10.88
N ASN A 554 3.32 31.15 11.23
CA ASN A 554 4.14 31.84 10.24
C ASN A 554 5.31 30.90 9.88
N ILE A 555 5.48 30.60 8.59
CA ILE A 555 6.49 29.65 8.12
C ILE A 555 7.68 30.41 7.52
N LEU A 556 8.89 30.02 7.92
CA LEU A 556 10.15 30.58 7.45
C LEU A 556 10.94 29.48 6.75
N PHE A 557 10.93 29.48 5.42
CA PHE A 557 11.74 28.58 4.61
C PHE A 557 13.16 29.15 4.51
N LEU A 558 14.17 28.28 4.68
CA LEU A 558 15.59 28.65 4.63
C LEU A 558 16.34 27.72 3.67
N ASP A 559 16.89 28.27 2.60
CA ASP A 559 17.82 27.52 1.73
C ASP A 559 19.16 27.40 2.46
N SER A 560 19.54 26.18 2.85
CA SER A 560 20.72 25.93 3.67
C SER A 560 21.38 24.59 3.30
N PRO A 561 22.71 24.47 3.31
CA PRO A 561 23.71 25.54 3.52
C PRO A 561 23.83 26.51 2.32
N ALA A 562 24.82 27.42 2.36
CA ALA A 562 25.21 28.21 1.19
C ALA A 562 25.65 27.30 0.03
N GLY A 563 25.26 27.64 -1.20
CA GLY A 563 25.37 26.78 -2.38
C GLY A 563 24.10 25.97 -2.68
N VAL A 564 23.04 26.12 -1.89
CA VAL A 564 21.70 25.52 -2.10
C VAL A 564 20.71 26.59 -2.57
N GLY A 565 19.90 26.28 -3.59
CA GLY A 565 18.83 27.15 -4.07
C GLY A 565 19.35 28.53 -4.46
N PHE A 566 18.93 29.57 -3.73
CA PHE A 566 19.42 30.95 -3.91
C PHE A 566 20.51 31.38 -2.90
N SER A 567 20.89 30.54 -1.93
CA SER A 567 21.94 30.83 -0.95
C SER A 567 23.34 30.68 -1.55
N TYR A 568 24.24 31.62 -1.26
CA TYR A 568 25.56 31.70 -1.93
C TYR A 568 26.73 31.98 -0.96
N THR A 569 27.93 31.79 -1.47
CA THR A 569 29.21 32.15 -0.84
C THR A 569 30.15 32.74 -1.90
N LYS A 570 31.21 33.42 -1.48
CA LYS A 570 32.26 33.96 -2.38
C LYS A 570 33.56 33.15 -2.32
N THR A 571 33.62 32.08 -1.52
CA THR A 571 34.75 31.16 -1.42
C THR A 571 34.38 29.77 -1.92
N LEU A 572 35.19 29.20 -2.82
CA LEU A 572 35.01 27.80 -3.25
C LEU A 572 35.25 26.82 -2.09
N ASP A 573 36.10 27.18 -1.12
CA ASP A 573 36.35 26.44 0.10
C ASP A 573 35.07 26.15 0.92
N ASP A 574 34.10 27.09 0.95
CA ASP A 574 32.79 26.85 1.58
C ASP A 574 32.00 25.73 0.85
N ILE A 575 32.23 25.49 -0.44
CA ILE A 575 31.58 24.40 -1.18
C ILE A 575 32.29 23.06 -0.92
N TYR A 576 33.62 23.07 -0.81
CA TYR A 576 34.43 21.85 -0.62
C TYR A 576 34.52 21.36 0.84
N THR A 577 34.26 22.22 1.83
CA THR A 577 34.32 21.90 3.28
C THR A 577 32.94 21.91 3.95
N VAL A 578 31.89 21.61 3.20
CA VAL A 578 30.51 21.66 3.68
C VAL A 578 30.14 20.40 4.48
N GLY A 579 29.26 20.53 5.45
CA GLY A 579 28.81 19.43 6.31
C GLY A 579 27.91 19.92 7.45
N ASP A 580 27.46 19.00 8.31
CA ASP A 580 26.45 19.25 9.33
C ASP A 580 26.84 20.37 10.30
N LYS A 581 27.98 20.24 10.98
CA LYS A 581 28.40 21.16 12.07
C LYS A 581 28.45 22.62 11.61
N ARG A 582 28.86 22.84 10.36
CA ARG A 582 28.94 24.17 9.75
C ARG A 582 27.55 24.68 9.38
N THR A 583 26.71 23.80 8.81
CA THR A 583 25.31 24.10 8.45
C THR A 583 24.47 24.47 9.68
N GLY A 584 24.57 23.72 10.78
CA GLY A 584 23.89 24.05 12.04
C GLY A 584 24.35 25.40 12.63
N LYS A 585 25.65 25.68 12.60
CA LYS A 585 26.22 26.96 13.07
C LYS A 585 25.81 28.15 12.19
N ASP A 586 25.79 27.99 10.87
CA ASP A 586 25.33 29.01 9.93
C ASP A 586 23.82 29.27 10.11
N ALA A 587 22.99 28.23 10.26
CA ALA A 587 21.55 28.37 10.53
C ALA A 587 21.24 29.03 11.89
N TYR A 588 22.01 28.73 12.95
CA TYR A 588 21.90 29.43 14.23
C TYR A 588 22.27 30.92 14.09
N THR A 589 23.37 31.21 13.37
CA THR A 589 23.82 32.56 13.08
C THR A 589 22.81 33.34 12.25
N PHE A 590 22.18 32.68 11.28
CA PHE A 590 21.06 33.19 10.50
C PHE A 590 19.90 33.60 11.42
N LEU A 591 19.38 32.70 12.27
CA LEU A 591 18.22 32.99 13.14
C LEU A 591 18.47 34.21 14.06
N ILE A 592 19.65 34.28 14.68
CA ILE A 592 20.02 35.38 15.59
C ILE A 592 20.18 36.72 14.84
N LYS A 593 20.62 36.72 13.58
CA LYS A 593 20.69 37.92 12.73
C LYS A 593 19.33 38.29 12.14
N TRP A 594 18.56 37.32 11.65
CA TRP A 594 17.22 37.48 11.09
C TRP A 594 16.25 38.08 12.10
N LEU A 595 16.27 37.61 13.36
CA LEU A 595 15.48 38.20 14.44
C LEU A 595 15.86 39.65 14.80
N LYS A 596 17.00 40.19 14.31
CA LYS A 596 17.28 41.63 14.40
C LYS A 596 16.50 42.42 13.34
N ARG A 597 16.34 41.88 12.12
CA ARG A 597 15.52 42.48 11.03
C ARG A 597 14.01 42.30 11.27
N PHE A 598 13.60 41.17 11.83
CA PHE A 598 12.20 40.85 12.17
C PHE A 598 11.98 40.73 13.70
N PRO A 599 12.13 41.82 14.47
CA PRO A 599 12.05 41.78 15.92
C PRO A 599 10.67 41.36 16.45
N GLN A 600 9.60 41.45 15.65
CA GLN A 600 8.25 41.05 16.02
C GLN A 600 8.07 39.54 16.26
N TYR A 601 9.04 38.69 15.90
CA TYR A 601 9.03 37.26 16.23
C TYR A 601 9.93 36.89 17.42
N LYS A 602 10.72 37.83 17.98
CA LYS A 602 11.53 37.55 19.18
C LYS A 602 10.62 37.06 20.31
N ARG A 603 11.06 36.04 21.04
CA ARG A 603 10.34 35.41 22.16
C ARG A 603 8.97 34.78 21.82
N ARG A 604 8.49 34.81 20.57
CA ARG A 604 7.32 34.00 20.18
C ARG A 604 7.66 32.51 20.29
N PRO A 605 6.67 31.63 20.53
CA PRO A 605 6.88 30.18 20.43
C PRO A 605 7.50 29.84 19.06
N PHE A 606 8.70 29.28 19.12
CA PHE A 606 9.51 28.93 17.96
C PHE A 606 9.63 27.41 17.86
N TYR A 607 9.43 26.89 16.66
CA TYR A 607 9.60 25.48 16.33
C TYR A 607 10.44 25.35 15.07
N ILE A 608 10.98 24.16 14.84
CA ILE A 608 11.65 23.80 13.59
C ILE A 608 10.91 22.59 13.01
N ALA A 609 10.68 22.57 11.71
CA ALA A 609 10.08 21.46 10.98
C ALA A 609 10.92 21.13 9.75
N GLY A 610 10.81 19.91 9.24
CA GLY A 610 11.55 19.49 8.06
C GLY A 610 11.38 18.01 7.74
N GLU A 611 12.11 17.56 6.71
CA GLU A 611 12.05 16.19 6.20
C GLU A 611 13.43 15.63 5.78
N SER A 612 13.51 14.31 5.63
CA SER A 612 14.67 13.63 5.03
C SER A 612 15.95 13.85 5.85
N TYR A 613 17.07 14.18 5.19
CA TYR A 613 18.33 14.55 5.84
C TYR A 613 18.24 15.77 6.79
N ALA A 614 17.11 16.51 6.85
CA ALA A 614 16.89 17.46 7.94
C ALA A 614 16.87 16.77 9.33
N GLY A 615 16.74 15.44 9.39
CA GLY A 615 16.98 14.63 10.59
C GLY A 615 18.39 14.78 11.18
N HIS A 616 19.37 15.27 10.41
CA HIS A 616 20.66 15.76 10.93
C HIS A 616 20.60 17.25 11.29
N TYR A 617 20.16 18.09 10.34
CA TYR A 617 20.15 19.56 10.47
C TYR A 617 19.36 20.05 11.70
N ILE A 618 18.22 19.43 11.99
CA ILE A 618 17.27 19.89 13.00
C ILE A 618 17.74 19.56 14.42
N PRO A 619 18.19 18.33 14.75
CA PRO A 619 18.79 18.04 16.05
C PRO A 619 20.05 18.87 16.34
N GLU A 620 20.96 19.05 15.38
CA GLU A 620 22.16 19.90 15.60
C GLU A 620 21.77 21.36 15.89
N LEU A 621 20.91 21.96 15.06
CA LEU A 621 20.43 23.33 15.28
C LEU A 621 19.68 23.45 16.62
N SER A 622 18.87 22.45 16.96
CA SER A 622 18.16 22.37 18.25
C SER A 622 19.14 22.32 19.43
N GLN A 623 20.22 21.54 19.33
CA GLN A 623 21.25 21.44 20.36
C GLN A 623 21.96 22.79 20.57
N LEU A 624 22.32 23.48 19.49
CA LEU A 624 22.91 24.82 19.54
C LEU A 624 21.97 25.83 20.22
N ILE A 625 20.67 25.78 19.90
CA ILE A 625 19.66 26.66 20.51
C ILE A 625 19.45 26.33 22.00
N VAL A 626 19.34 25.06 22.38
CA VAL A 626 19.16 24.63 23.78
C VAL A 626 20.38 25.01 24.62
N ARG A 627 21.59 24.74 24.15
CA ARG A 627 22.84 25.11 24.83
C ARG A 627 22.99 26.63 24.93
N GLY A 628 22.68 27.37 23.86
CA GLY A 628 22.69 28.85 23.87
C GLY A 628 21.61 29.49 24.74
N ASN A 629 20.49 28.81 24.97
CA ASN A 629 19.41 29.26 25.86
C ASN A 629 19.65 28.89 27.34
N LYS A 630 20.64 28.03 27.65
CA LYS A 630 20.86 27.51 29.02
C LYS A 630 21.05 28.64 30.03
N GLY A 631 20.27 28.62 31.12
CA GLY A 631 20.25 29.67 32.14
C GLY A 631 19.54 30.97 31.76
N THR A 632 19.12 31.16 30.50
CA THR A 632 18.46 32.39 30.05
C THR A 632 16.95 32.34 30.30
N LYS A 633 16.46 33.13 31.27
CA LYS A 633 15.03 33.15 31.67
C LYS A 633 14.05 33.57 30.55
N ASN A 634 14.48 34.42 29.61
CA ASN A 634 13.65 34.96 28.52
C ASN A 634 14.43 34.95 27.18
N PRO A 635 14.68 33.77 26.59
CA PRO A 635 15.56 33.64 25.43
C PRO A 635 15.01 34.32 24.18
N VAL A 636 15.90 34.79 23.31
CA VAL A 636 15.53 35.44 22.03
C VAL A 636 14.78 34.46 21.12
N LEU A 637 15.25 33.22 21.06
CA LEU A 637 14.58 32.06 20.46
C LEU A 637 13.84 31.30 21.58
N ASN A 638 12.54 31.55 21.75
CA ASN A 638 11.68 30.81 22.69
C ASN A 638 11.28 29.46 22.06
N PHE A 639 12.30 28.62 21.86
CA PHE A 639 12.21 27.32 21.21
C PHE A 639 11.41 26.33 22.06
N LYS A 640 10.49 25.60 21.41
CA LYS A 640 9.52 24.71 22.07
C LYS A 640 9.60 23.24 21.63
N GLY A 641 10.11 22.98 20.44
CA GLY A 641 10.10 21.64 19.87
C GLY A 641 10.38 21.61 18.37
N PHE A 642 10.48 20.40 17.84
CA PHE A 642 10.63 20.17 16.40
C PHE A 642 9.82 18.98 15.90
N LEU A 643 9.57 18.97 14.59
CA LEU A 643 8.74 18.01 13.86
C LEU A 643 9.50 17.52 12.61
N LEU A 644 9.75 16.22 12.50
CA LEU A 644 10.60 15.62 11.43
C LEU A 644 9.86 14.54 10.63
N GLY A 645 9.77 14.73 9.31
CA GLY A 645 9.17 13.78 8.37
C GLY A 645 10.21 12.87 7.73
N ASN A 646 9.96 11.56 7.67
CA ASN A 646 10.82 10.53 7.05
C ASN A 646 12.34 10.80 7.27
N PRO A 647 12.80 10.95 8.54
CA PRO A 647 14.12 11.49 8.84
C PRO A 647 15.25 10.46 8.74
N LEU A 648 16.44 10.89 8.35
CA LEU A 648 17.68 10.14 8.61
C LEU A 648 18.12 10.43 10.05
N ILE A 649 18.39 9.40 10.85
CA ILE A 649 18.71 9.50 12.28
C ILE A 649 19.96 8.69 12.64
N ASP A 650 20.16 7.50 12.07
CA ASP A 650 21.25 6.58 12.45
C ASP A 650 21.59 5.62 11.30
N ASP A 651 22.84 5.68 10.81
CA ASP A 651 23.35 4.87 9.70
C ASP A 651 23.01 3.38 9.84
N TYR A 652 23.04 2.81 11.06
CA TYR A 652 22.79 1.38 11.26
C TYR A 652 21.31 1.04 11.15
N TYR A 653 20.47 1.75 11.92
CA TYR A 653 19.03 1.47 11.98
C TYR A 653 18.31 1.86 10.70
N ASP A 654 18.76 2.93 10.05
CA ASP A 654 18.19 3.37 8.78
C ASP A 654 18.58 2.43 7.64
N ASN A 655 19.80 1.85 7.62
CA ASN A 655 20.14 0.78 6.68
C ASN A 655 19.25 -0.46 6.89
N ILE A 656 19.18 -1.03 8.11
CA ILE A 656 18.45 -2.30 8.30
C ILE A 656 16.95 -2.16 8.04
N GLY A 657 16.31 -1.08 8.54
CA GLY A 657 14.89 -0.85 8.32
C GLY A 657 14.53 -0.58 6.86
N THR A 658 15.42 0.10 6.12
CA THR A 658 15.21 0.37 4.69
C THR A 658 15.24 -0.91 3.86
N HIS A 659 16.23 -1.78 4.08
CA HIS A 659 16.34 -3.05 3.34
C HIS A 659 15.23 -4.05 3.71
N GLU A 660 14.83 -4.08 4.98
CA GLU A 660 13.70 -4.87 5.48
C GLU A 660 12.37 -4.43 4.86
N TYR A 661 12.12 -3.12 4.77
CA TYR A 661 10.96 -2.55 4.10
C TYR A 661 10.93 -2.92 2.61
N TRP A 662 12.06 -2.79 1.89
CA TRP A 662 12.15 -3.19 0.47
C TRP A 662 11.83 -4.67 0.25
N TRP A 663 12.28 -5.54 1.16
CA TRP A 663 12.01 -6.98 1.07
C TRP A 663 10.54 -7.31 1.38
N ASN A 664 9.98 -6.72 2.44
CA ASN A 664 8.57 -6.90 2.82
C ASN A 664 7.60 -6.41 1.72
N HIS A 665 7.96 -5.32 1.01
CA HIS A 665 7.17 -4.76 -0.11
C HIS A 665 7.47 -5.40 -1.48
N GLY A 666 8.21 -6.52 -1.54
CA GLY A 666 8.47 -7.21 -2.81
C GLY A 666 9.38 -6.46 -3.80
N LEU A 667 10.08 -5.41 -3.38
CA LEU A 667 10.93 -4.61 -4.28
C LEU A 667 12.26 -5.29 -4.64
N ILE A 668 12.72 -6.23 -3.79
CA ILE A 668 14.01 -6.93 -3.91
C ILE A 668 13.89 -8.45 -3.67
N SER A 669 14.84 -9.22 -4.21
CA SER A 669 14.94 -10.67 -4.00
C SER A 669 15.45 -11.04 -2.60
N ASP A 670 15.25 -12.30 -2.21
CA ASP A 670 15.77 -12.82 -0.94
C ASP A 670 17.30 -12.83 -0.94
N SER A 671 17.93 -13.07 -2.09
CA SER A 671 19.38 -12.98 -2.29
C SER A 671 19.90 -11.57 -2.05
N THR A 672 19.28 -10.56 -2.68
CA THR A 672 19.65 -9.14 -2.49
C THR A 672 19.46 -8.72 -1.04
N TYR A 673 18.36 -9.12 -0.38
CA TYR A 673 18.14 -8.82 1.03
C TYR A 673 19.21 -9.45 1.93
N LYS A 674 19.55 -10.73 1.69
CA LYS A 674 20.60 -11.47 2.43
C LYS A 674 21.99 -10.82 2.24
N ASP A 675 22.33 -10.31 1.05
CA ASP A 675 23.57 -9.56 0.82
C ASP A 675 23.54 -8.14 1.42
N LEU A 676 22.41 -7.42 1.35
CA LEU A 676 22.24 -6.12 2.01
C LEU A 676 22.40 -6.22 3.53
N GLN A 677 21.74 -7.19 4.17
CA GLN A 677 21.91 -7.49 5.61
C GLN A 677 23.35 -7.84 5.98
N LYS A 678 24.11 -8.47 5.07
CA LYS A 678 25.50 -8.88 5.30
C LYS A 678 26.51 -7.74 5.14
N PHE A 679 26.30 -6.84 4.17
CA PHE A 679 27.31 -5.85 3.78
C PHE A 679 27.02 -4.42 4.25
N CYS A 680 25.75 -4.02 4.41
CA CYS A 680 25.39 -2.62 4.66
C CYS A 680 25.25 -2.15 6.12
N PRO A 681 24.86 -2.96 7.15
CA PRO A 681 24.43 -2.39 8.44
C PRO A 681 25.45 -1.49 9.15
N ASN A 682 26.75 -1.71 8.97
CA ASN A 682 27.80 -0.89 9.59
C ASN A 682 28.46 0.11 8.63
N ASP A 683 28.02 0.15 7.36
CA ASP A 683 28.46 1.16 6.39
C ASP A 683 27.78 2.51 6.68
N THR A 684 28.02 3.55 5.88
CA THR A 684 27.29 4.82 5.99
C THR A 684 26.20 4.91 4.93
N PHE A 685 25.00 5.33 5.34
CA PHE A 685 23.84 5.47 4.48
C PHE A 685 24.12 6.45 3.34
N LEU A 686 24.79 7.58 3.62
CA LEU A 686 25.09 8.61 2.62
C LEU A 686 26.30 8.32 1.71
N PHE A 687 27.18 7.37 2.03
CA PHE A 687 28.37 7.09 1.21
C PHE A 687 28.77 5.60 1.25
N PRO A 688 27.86 4.67 0.89
CA PRO A 688 28.10 3.24 0.96
C PRO A 688 29.28 2.83 0.08
N GLN A 689 30.04 1.84 0.54
CA GLN A 689 31.30 1.40 -0.04
C GLN A 689 31.22 -0.07 -0.48
N ASN A 690 32.19 -0.48 -1.30
CA ASN A 690 32.55 -1.88 -1.55
C ASN A 690 31.32 -2.81 -1.76
N GLY A 691 31.14 -3.80 -0.88
CA GLY A 691 30.05 -4.78 -0.95
C GLY A 691 28.66 -4.19 -0.74
N CYS A 692 28.49 -3.17 0.11
CA CYS A 692 27.20 -2.54 0.32
C CYS A 692 26.76 -1.78 -0.94
N ASN A 693 27.65 -0.98 -1.52
CA ASN A 693 27.41 -0.32 -2.80
C ASN A 693 27.12 -1.33 -3.92
N SER A 694 27.73 -2.53 -3.90
CA SER A 694 27.39 -3.60 -4.85
C SER A 694 25.98 -4.17 -4.63
N ALA A 695 25.58 -4.46 -3.40
CA ALA A 695 24.26 -5.00 -3.07
C ALA A 695 23.13 -3.99 -3.35
N LEU A 696 23.37 -2.69 -3.06
CA LEU A 696 22.47 -1.60 -3.41
C LEU A 696 22.27 -1.46 -4.93
N ASN A 697 23.31 -1.64 -5.74
CA ASN A 697 23.16 -1.67 -7.19
C ASN A 697 22.25 -2.81 -7.66
N THR A 698 22.33 -4.01 -7.05
CA THR A 698 21.40 -5.11 -7.34
C THR A 698 19.97 -4.75 -6.98
N ALA A 699 19.74 -4.19 -5.79
CA ALA A 699 18.42 -3.73 -5.34
C ALA A 699 17.78 -2.74 -6.31
N TYR A 700 18.52 -1.73 -6.77
CA TYR A 700 17.99 -0.74 -7.71
C TYR A 700 17.76 -1.27 -9.13
N MET A 701 18.34 -2.41 -9.52
CA MET A 701 17.97 -3.11 -10.74
C MET A 701 16.67 -3.93 -10.55
N GLU A 702 16.48 -4.54 -9.38
CA GLU A 702 15.26 -5.30 -9.04
C GLU A 702 14.02 -4.39 -8.88
N PHE A 703 14.19 -3.17 -8.35
CA PHE A 703 13.15 -2.14 -8.23
C PHE A 703 12.37 -1.86 -9.53
N GLY A 704 13.00 -1.97 -10.70
CA GLY A 704 12.37 -1.62 -11.97
C GLY A 704 12.00 -0.14 -12.11
N SER A 705 10.88 0.13 -12.79
CA SER A 705 10.42 1.49 -13.11
C SER A 705 9.37 2.01 -12.11
N ILE A 706 9.78 2.16 -10.83
CA ILE A 706 8.93 2.70 -9.75
C ILE A 706 9.36 4.10 -9.30
N ASN A 707 8.54 4.75 -8.47
CA ASN A 707 8.92 5.93 -7.69
C ASN A 707 9.26 5.53 -6.24
N PRO A 708 10.54 5.50 -5.80
CA PRO A 708 10.88 5.10 -4.44
C PRO A 708 10.44 6.10 -3.36
N TYR A 709 10.11 7.36 -3.71
CA TYR A 709 9.57 8.34 -2.76
C TYR A 709 8.08 8.12 -2.43
N SER A 710 7.38 7.27 -3.19
CA SER A 710 6.04 6.74 -2.87
C SER A 710 5.74 5.57 -3.80
N ILE A 711 5.95 4.34 -3.34
CA ILE A 711 6.06 3.14 -4.21
C ILE A 711 4.80 2.86 -5.05
N TYR A 712 3.61 3.12 -4.50
CA TYR A 712 2.34 2.95 -5.20
C TYR A 712 1.99 4.12 -6.13
N SER A 713 2.72 5.24 -6.07
CA SER A 713 2.49 6.41 -6.92
C SER A 713 3.06 6.19 -8.33
N THR A 714 2.22 6.42 -9.34
CA THR A 714 2.61 6.31 -10.75
C THR A 714 3.85 7.16 -11.08
N PRO A 715 4.91 6.60 -11.70
CA PRO A 715 6.12 7.34 -12.07
C PRO A 715 5.86 8.35 -13.20
N CYS A 716 6.64 9.43 -13.23
CA CYS A 716 6.53 10.49 -14.23
C CYS A 716 7.01 10.00 -15.62
N TYR A 717 6.09 9.60 -16.50
CA TYR A 717 6.36 8.88 -17.77
C TYR A 717 7.38 9.47 -18.75
N GLN A 718 7.77 10.75 -18.62
CA GLN A 718 8.83 11.31 -19.48
C GLN A 718 10.23 10.93 -19.02
N THR A 719 10.42 10.53 -17.75
CA THR A 719 11.75 10.28 -17.15
C THR A 719 11.78 9.20 -16.05
N GLY A 720 10.67 8.54 -15.73
CA GLY A 720 10.58 7.48 -14.71
C GLY A 720 11.63 6.37 -14.87
N THR A 721 12.65 6.40 -13.99
CA THR A 721 13.65 5.32 -13.79
C THR A 721 14.31 4.84 -15.10
N LEU A 722 14.43 5.74 -16.08
CA LEU A 722 14.46 5.40 -17.51
C LEU A 722 15.86 5.01 -18.03
N LYS A 723 16.36 3.84 -17.62
CA LYS A 723 17.63 3.16 -18.02
C LYS A 723 18.96 3.92 -17.79
N HIS A 724 18.98 5.24 -17.72
CA HIS A 724 20.20 6.05 -17.54
C HIS A 724 20.53 6.31 -16.06
N ASN A 725 19.52 6.44 -15.19
CA ASN A 725 19.74 6.62 -13.75
C ASN A 725 20.16 5.32 -13.03
N LEU A 726 20.05 4.15 -13.67
CA LEU A 726 20.53 2.86 -13.13
C LEU A 726 22.07 2.77 -13.02
N GLN A 727 22.82 3.77 -13.48
CA GLN A 727 24.26 3.90 -13.22
C GLN A 727 24.58 4.63 -11.90
N LEU A 728 23.59 5.00 -11.09
CA LEU A 728 23.74 5.89 -9.93
C LEU A 728 23.26 5.23 -8.62
N SER A 729 24.17 4.47 -8.00
CA SER A 729 24.01 3.55 -6.87
C SER A 729 23.44 4.07 -5.53
N LEU A 730 22.88 5.29 -5.43
CA LEU A 730 22.74 6.01 -4.16
C LEU A 730 21.32 6.58 -3.91
N PRO A 731 20.67 6.31 -2.74
CA PRO A 731 19.27 6.67 -2.45
C PRO A 731 18.85 8.13 -2.74
N TRP A 732 19.69 9.12 -2.47
CA TRP A 732 19.38 10.55 -2.68
C TRP A 732 19.67 11.03 -4.12
N LYS A 733 20.32 10.22 -4.97
CA LYS A 733 20.52 10.56 -6.39
C LYS A 733 19.21 10.46 -7.19
N PHE A 734 18.21 9.72 -6.73
CA PHE A 734 16.92 9.56 -7.40
C PHE A 734 16.18 10.90 -7.62
N ARG A 735 16.12 11.81 -6.64
CA ARG A 735 15.59 13.19 -6.80
C ARG A 735 16.43 14.12 -7.69
N GLY A 736 17.55 13.65 -8.28
CA GLY A 736 18.55 14.50 -8.92
C GLY A 736 18.09 15.27 -10.17
N ALA A 737 16.98 14.88 -10.78
CA ALA A 737 16.44 15.51 -11.98
C ALA A 737 14.90 15.51 -12.08
N ASP A 738 14.23 14.47 -11.58
CA ASP A 738 12.99 13.99 -12.19
C ASP A 738 11.84 13.72 -11.23
N GLU A 739 11.08 14.77 -10.94
CA GLU A 739 9.64 14.62 -10.75
C GLU A 739 8.89 15.59 -11.67
N CYS A 740 7.67 15.22 -12.06
CA CYS A 740 6.83 16.03 -12.94
C CYS A 740 6.61 17.45 -12.36
N ILE A 741 6.51 17.60 -11.02
CA ILE A 741 6.30 18.89 -10.34
C ILE A 741 7.62 19.68 -10.21
N ILE A 742 8.70 19.04 -9.74
CA ILE A 742 10.07 19.59 -9.66
C ILE A 742 10.47 20.33 -10.94
N ARG A 743 10.15 19.77 -12.11
CA ARG A 743 10.39 20.39 -13.42
C ARG A 743 9.73 21.76 -13.55
N TYR A 744 8.47 21.89 -13.14
CA TYR A 744 7.72 23.16 -13.24
C TYR A 744 8.27 24.18 -12.25
N THR A 745 8.58 23.78 -11.02
CA THR A 745 9.25 24.63 -10.02
C THR A 745 10.61 25.11 -10.51
N LYS A 746 11.42 24.23 -11.10
CA LYS A 746 12.71 24.59 -11.71
C LYS A 746 12.56 25.58 -12.88
N ILE A 747 11.56 25.42 -13.75
CA ILE A 747 11.26 26.40 -14.80
C ILE A 747 10.86 27.74 -14.18
N TYR A 748 9.97 27.73 -13.18
CA TYR A 748 9.43 28.91 -12.54
C TYR A 748 10.50 29.73 -11.79
N MET A 749 11.32 29.09 -10.96
CA MET A 749 12.38 29.74 -10.17
C MET A 749 13.57 30.22 -11.03
N ASN A 750 13.72 29.73 -12.26
CA ASN A 750 14.72 30.23 -13.21
C ASN A 750 14.26 31.46 -14.02
N ARG A 751 13.03 31.95 -13.83
CA ARG A 751 12.58 33.17 -14.51
C ARG A 751 13.13 34.41 -13.83
N LEU A 752 13.69 35.33 -14.62
CA LEU A 752 14.22 36.61 -14.15
C LEU A 752 13.18 37.47 -13.42
N ASP A 753 11.90 37.42 -13.82
CA ASP A 753 10.82 38.16 -13.14
C ASP A 753 10.41 37.54 -11.80
N VAL A 754 10.53 36.22 -11.64
CA VAL A 754 10.34 35.51 -10.36
C VAL A 754 11.51 35.79 -9.43
N GLN A 755 12.74 35.66 -9.91
CA GLN A 755 13.96 35.94 -9.13
C GLN A 755 13.98 37.39 -8.62
N LYS A 756 13.62 38.36 -9.49
CA LYS A 756 13.48 39.76 -9.10
C LYS A 756 12.38 39.99 -8.07
N ALA A 757 11.23 39.31 -8.19
CA ALA A 757 10.14 39.40 -7.22
C ALA A 757 10.45 38.72 -5.88
N LEU A 758 11.37 37.74 -5.87
CA LEU A 758 11.92 37.08 -4.68
C LEU A 758 13.13 37.81 -4.09
N HIS A 759 13.61 38.89 -4.70
CA HIS A 759 14.84 39.58 -4.32
C HIS A 759 16.10 38.68 -4.31
N ALA A 760 16.11 37.64 -5.14
CA ALA A 760 17.24 36.72 -5.28
C ALA A 760 18.39 37.40 -6.04
N ASP A 761 19.62 37.28 -5.52
CA ASP A 761 20.83 37.81 -6.14
C ASP A 761 21.59 36.69 -6.84
N THR A 762 21.36 36.57 -8.14
CA THR A 762 22.05 35.59 -8.99
C THR A 762 23.42 36.08 -9.48
N SER A 763 23.86 37.31 -9.14
CA SER A 763 25.18 37.82 -9.56
C SER A 763 26.36 37.10 -8.89
N HIS A 764 26.08 36.26 -7.91
CA HIS A 764 27.03 35.41 -7.19
C HIS A 764 26.75 33.91 -7.38
N ILE A 765 25.91 33.53 -8.34
CA ILE A 765 25.55 32.14 -8.67
C ILE A 765 25.90 31.89 -10.14
N SER A 766 26.91 31.06 -10.41
CA SER A 766 27.47 30.84 -11.75
C SER A 766 26.68 29.86 -12.63
N HIS A 767 25.60 29.29 -12.10
CA HIS A 767 24.76 28.28 -12.75
C HIS A 767 23.26 28.62 -12.62
N PRO A 768 22.38 28.09 -13.49
CA PRO A 768 20.94 28.15 -13.29
C PRO A 768 20.52 27.60 -11.93
N TRP A 769 19.41 28.09 -11.38
CA TRP A 769 18.86 27.60 -10.12
C TRP A 769 18.45 26.12 -10.23
N VAL A 770 18.72 25.35 -9.18
CA VAL A 770 18.44 23.91 -9.09
C VAL A 770 17.83 23.58 -7.74
N THR A 771 16.93 22.58 -7.71
CA THR A 771 16.23 22.15 -6.50
C THR A 771 17.16 21.47 -5.49
N CYS A 772 18.20 20.77 -5.95
CA CYS A 772 19.27 20.23 -5.11
C CYS A 772 20.65 20.52 -5.74
N SER A 773 21.61 20.86 -4.90
CA SER A 773 22.97 21.22 -5.32
C SER A 773 23.89 20.00 -5.34
N SER A 774 24.26 19.55 -6.54
CA SER A 774 25.21 18.44 -6.74
C SER A 774 26.60 18.76 -6.19
N ALA A 775 27.01 20.03 -6.20
CA ALA A 775 28.29 20.48 -5.65
C ALA A 775 28.34 20.36 -4.12
N ILE A 776 27.26 20.73 -3.41
CA ILE A 776 27.16 20.57 -1.95
C ILE A 776 27.09 19.08 -1.57
N ARG A 777 26.26 18.32 -2.28
CA ARG A 777 26.07 16.88 -2.10
C ARG A 777 27.34 16.07 -2.34
N GLY A 778 28.14 16.44 -3.35
CA GLY A 778 29.36 15.73 -3.73
C GLY A 778 30.57 15.99 -2.83
N ASN A 779 30.51 17.03 -1.97
CA ASN A 779 31.60 17.44 -1.08
C ASN A 779 31.14 17.49 0.40
N TRP A 780 30.11 16.73 0.76
CA TRP A 780 29.62 16.66 2.12
C TRP A 780 30.63 15.93 3.01
N SER A 781 31.31 16.68 3.86
CA SER A 781 32.56 16.29 4.54
C SER A 781 32.39 15.83 5.98
N ASP A 782 31.30 16.21 6.66
CA ASP A 782 30.92 15.61 7.95
C ASP A 782 29.42 15.31 8.07
N SER A 783 29.14 14.02 8.31
CA SER A 783 27.83 13.43 8.62
C SER A 783 28.04 12.47 9.79
N PRO A 784 27.52 12.75 11.01
CA PRO A 784 27.60 11.82 12.13
C PRO A 784 26.85 10.51 11.81
N LYS A 785 27.41 9.35 12.18
CA LYS A 785 26.75 8.05 12.03
C LYS A 785 25.43 7.93 12.81
N SER A 786 25.21 8.77 13.82
CA SER A 786 24.07 8.68 14.72
C SER A 786 23.74 10.02 15.35
N MET A 787 22.50 10.46 15.19
CA MET A 787 21.92 11.63 15.85
C MET A 787 21.29 11.27 17.21
N LEU A 788 21.15 9.99 17.53
CA LEU A 788 20.55 9.48 18.79
C LEU A 788 21.16 10.09 20.07
N PRO A 789 22.47 10.39 20.18
CA PRO A 789 23.02 11.10 21.35
C PRO A 789 22.45 12.52 21.52
N ILE A 790 22.16 13.21 20.41
CA ILE A 790 21.58 14.55 20.43
C ILE A 790 20.08 14.49 20.76
N PHE A 791 19.34 13.51 20.23
CA PHE A 791 17.96 13.23 20.65
C PHE A 791 17.87 13.01 22.17
N LYS A 792 18.79 12.23 22.76
CA LYS A 792 18.85 12.00 24.22
C LYS A 792 19.08 13.30 25.02
N GLU A 793 19.96 14.20 24.56
CA GLU A 793 20.15 15.52 25.19
C GLU A 793 18.90 16.40 25.08
N LEU A 794 18.24 16.42 23.93
CA LEU A 794 17.06 17.26 23.68
C LEU A 794 15.82 16.78 24.45
N ILE A 795 15.63 15.46 24.57
CA ILE A 795 14.60 14.84 25.43
C ILE A 795 14.87 15.19 26.90
N ALA A 796 16.11 15.06 27.37
CA ALA A 796 16.50 15.42 28.74
C ALA A 796 16.34 16.93 29.02
N ALA A 797 16.44 17.78 28.01
CA ALA A 797 16.17 19.21 28.08
C ALA A 797 14.67 19.59 28.02
N GLY A 798 13.77 18.61 27.89
CA GLY A 798 12.31 18.84 27.85
C GLY A 798 11.80 19.46 26.55
N ILE A 799 12.55 19.31 25.44
CA ILE A 799 12.12 19.76 24.11
C ILE A 799 11.08 18.78 23.55
N ARG A 800 9.98 19.29 23.00
CA ARG A 800 8.98 18.45 22.32
C ARG A 800 9.55 17.93 21.01
N ILE A 801 9.72 16.62 20.89
CA ILE A 801 10.14 15.96 19.66
C ILE A 801 8.95 15.22 19.07
N TRP A 802 8.58 15.53 17.83
CA TRP A 802 7.66 14.71 17.03
C TRP A 802 8.41 14.18 15.81
N LEU A 803 8.38 12.87 15.62
CA LEU A 803 8.80 12.19 14.40
C LEU A 803 7.55 11.73 13.66
N TYR A 804 7.59 11.72 12.33
CA TYR A 804 6.52 11.13 11.53
C TYR A 804 7.04 10.55 10.22
N SER A 805 6.36 9.53 9.70
CA SER A 805 6.76 8.84 8.47
C SER A 805 5.57 8.51 7.58
N GLY A 806 5.70 8.75 6.28
CA GLY A 806 4.85 8.12 5.28
C GLY A 806 5.13 6.63 5.18
N ASP A 807 4.07 5.84 5.01
CA ASP A 807 4.08 4.38 4.96
C ASP A 807 4.37 3.79 3.57
N THR A 808 4.37 4.61 2.52
CA THR A 808 4.71 4.23 1.13
C THR A 808 6.12 4.66 0.70
N ASP A 809 6.91 5.23 1.62
CA ASP A 809 8.27 5.71 1.36
C ASP A 809 9.31 4.60 1.41
N ALA A 810 10.01 4.34 0.31
CA ALA A 810 11.14 3.42 0.26
C ALA A 810 12.51 4.10 0.45
N ILE A 811 12.58 5.42 0.67
CA ILE A 811 13.85 6.13 0.87
C ILE A 811 14.25 6.19 2.35
N LEU A 812 13.33 6.57 3.24
CA LEU A 812 13.52 6.56 4.71
C LEU A 812 12.22 6.06 5.40
N PRO A 813 11.91 4.75 5.25
CA PRO A 813 10.65 4.15 5.68
C PRO A 813 10.35 4.25 7.18
N LEU A 814 9.10 3.93 7.52
CA LEU A 814 8.62 3.89 8.89
C LEU A 814 9.40 2.88 9.78
N THR A 815 9.92 1.80 9.21
CA THR A 815 10.74 0.77 9.86
C THR A 815 12.08 1.32 10.37
N ALA A 816 12.81 2.05 9.51
CA ALA A 816 14.04 2.76 9.86
C ALA A 816 13.82 3.71 11.05
N THR A 817 12.73 4.49 10.99
CA THR A 817 12.34 5.40 12.06
C THR A 817 11.96 4.66 13.36
N ARG A 818 11.21 3.54 13.28
CA ARG A 818 10.89 2.66 14.43
C ARG A 818 12.15 2.13 15.10
N TYR A 819 13.10 1.59 14.33
CA TYR A 819 14.35 1.05 14.87
C TYR A 819 15.19 2.13 15.57
N SER A 820 15.34 3.31 14.95
CA SER A 820 16.00 4.47 15.54
C SER A 820 15.35 4.92 16.87
N ILE A 821 14.02 4.87 16.98
CA ILE A 821 13.30 5.14 18.23
C ILE A 821 13.53 4.04 19.28
N GLY A 822 13.46 2.76 18.89
CA GLY A 822 13.70 1.61 19.78
C GLY A 822 15.10 1.67 20.42
N ALA A 823 16.10 2.12 19.69
CA ALA A 823 17.46 2.34 20.17
C ALA A 823 17.61 3.45 21.24
N LEU A 824 16.63 4.36 21.35
CA LEU A 824 16.55 5.34 22.43
C LEU A 824 16.12 4.71 23.76
N LYS A 825 15.39 3.58 23.74
CA LYS A 825 14.84 2.87 24.90
C LYS A 825 13.99 3.77 25.82
N LEU A 826 13.14 4.58 25.21
CA LEU A 826 12.22 5.47 25.92
C LEU A 826 11.10 4.67 26.59
N LYS A 827 10.57 5.17 27.72
CA LYS A 827 9.35 4.63 28.32
C LYS A 827 8.13 5.11 27.51
N THR A 828 7.22 4.20 27.15
CA THR A 828 5.91 4.55 26.61
C THR A 828 5.03 5.22 27.67
N ASP A 829 4.37 6.32 27.31
CA ASP A 829 3.39 7.04 28.14
C ASP A 829 1.96 6.98 27.57
N ILE A 830 1.79 6.75 26.25
CA ILE A 830 0.56 6.26 25.61
C ILE A 830 0.96 5.23 24.56
N GLU A 831 0.30 4.07 24.56
CA GLU A 831 0.58 2.96 23.63
C GLU A 831 0.23 3.27 22.16
N TRP A 832 0.48 2.31 21.26
CA TRP A 832 0.19 2.43 19.83
C TRP A 832 -1.32 2.46 19.58
N TYR A 833 -1.81 3.38 18.75
CA TYR A 833 -3.21 3.41 18.32
C TYR A 833 -3.38 4.04 16.93
N ALA A 834 -4.44 3.63 16.22
CA ALA A 834 -4.90 4.27 15.00
C ALA A 834 -5.52 5.65 15.30
N TRP A 835 -5.07 6.70 14.62
CA TRP A 835 -5.60 8.06 14.77
C TRP A 835 -6.45 8.48 13.58
N ILE A 836 -7.51 9.26 13.82
CA ILE A 836 -8.61 9.45 12.85
C ILE A 836 -8.86 10.89 12.38
N ASP A 837 -9.12 11.08 11.10
CA ASP A 837 -9.70 12.34 10.60
C ASP A 837 -11.20 12.39 10.92
N ARG A 838 -11.51 12.91 12.12
CA ARG A 838 -12.87 13.19 12.60
C ARG A 838 -13.70 14.07 11.65
N SER A 839 -13.08 14.76 10.69
CA SER A 839 -13.74 15.60 9.68
C SER A 839 -13.78 14.98 8.27
N ASN A 840 -13.43 13.70 8.14
CA ASN A 840 -13.61 12.85 6.95
C ASN A 840 -14.06 11.45 7.43
N ASN A 841 -15.31 11.35 7.90
CA ASN A 841 -15.96 10.11 8.34
C ASN A 841 -15.16 9.27 9.36
N ALA A 842 -14.34 9.90 10.21
CA ALA A 842 -13.49 9.22 11.19
C ALA A 842 -12.53 8.17 10.59
N GLN A 843 -12.11 8.34 9.33
CA GLN A 843 -11.15 7.43 8.70
C GLN A 843 -9.77 7.52 9.34
N VAL A 844 -9.10 6.36 9.45
CA VAL A 844 -7.71 6.25 9.92
C VAL A 844 -6.79 7.10 9.04
N GLY A 845 -6.12 8.07 9.66
CA GLY A 845 -5.08 8.91 9.06
C GLY A 845 -3.67 8.31 9.20
N GLY A 846 -3.53 7.27 10.01
CA GLY A 846 -2.29 6.57 10.32
C GLY A 846 -2.30 6.08 11.77
N TRP A 847 -1.14 5.75 12.32
CA TRP A 847 -0.97 5.26 13.69
C TRP A 847 -0.01 6.14 14.48
N THR A 848 0.01 6.04 15.80
CA THR A 848 0.91 6.82 16.66
C THR A 848 1.16 6.15 18.02
N GLN A 849 2.33 6.41 18.61
CA GLN A 849 2.66 6.06 20.00
C GLN A 849 3.38 7.24 20.66
N VAL A 850 3.17 7.43 21.97
CA VAL A 850 3.75 8.55 22.73
C VAL A 850 4.69 7.99 23.78
N TYR A 851 5.97 8.33 23.67
CA TYR A 851 7.00 8.05 24.66
C TYR A 851 7.31 9.29 25.48
N LYS A 852 8.01 9.09 26.60
CA LYS A 852 8.45 10.15 27.50
C LYS A 852 9.42 11.13 26.81
N GLY A 853 8.85 12.20 26.24
CA GLY A 853 9.56 13.28 25.54
C GLY A 853 9.59 13.17 24.00
N LEU A 854 9.01 12.12 23.42
CA LEU A 854 8.97 11.91 21.96
C LEU A 854 7.62 11.32 21.54
N THR A 855 6.98 11.91 20.54
CA THR A 855 5.82 11.32 19.85
C THR A 855 6.26 10.83 18.48
N TYR A 856 5.77 9.65 18.06
CA TYR A 856 5.93 9.15 16.71
C TYR A 856 4.57 8.88 16.07
N ALA A 857 4.41 9.20 14.79
CA ALA A 857 3.17 8.94 14.04
C ALA A 857 3.45 8.52 12.59
N THR A 858 2.76 7.51 12.09
CA THR A 858 2.70 7.22 10.65
C THR A 858 1.55 8.01 10.01
N VAL A 859 1.62 8.20 8.68
CA VAL A 859 0.54 8.82 7.89
C VAL A 859 0.15 7.90 6.74
N ARG A 860 -1.12 7.45 6.72
CA ARG A 860 -1.59 6.36 5.87
C ARG A 860 -1.65 6.72 4.38
N GLY A 861 -1.05 5.89 3.54
CA GLY A 861 -0.93 6.10 2.09
C GLY A 861 -0.08 7.34 1.73
N ALA A 862 0.98 7.63 2.47
CA ALA A 862 1.86 8.79 2.26
C ALA A 862 3.28 8.40 1.84
N GLY A 863 3.93 9.21 1.01
CA GLY A 863 5.33 9.06 0.61
C GLY A 863 6.29 9.83 1.53
N HIS A 864 7.54 9.98 1.08
CA HIS A 864 8.59 10.75 1.76
C HIS A 864 8.15 12.19 2.04
N GLU A 865 7.67 12.88 1.00
CA GLU A 865 6.99 14.16 1.12
C GLU A 865 5.52 13.93 1.51
N VAL A 866 5.32 13.52 2.76
CA VAL A 866 3.99 13.36 3.38
C VAL A 866 3.07 14.58 3.12
N PRO A 867 3.54 15.85 3.12
CA PRO A 867 2.69 17.00 2.81
C PRO A 867 2.42 17.21 1.31
N LEU A 868 3.11 16.51 0.40
CA LEU A 868 2.77 16.43 -1.02
C LEU A 868 1.72 15.33 -1.26
N THR A 869 1.91 14.14 -0.71
CA THR A 869 1.06 12.96 -0.97
C THR A 869 -0.20 12.91 -0.12
N GLN A 870 -0.16 13.37 1.14
CA GLN A 870 -1.32 13.40 2.05
C GLN A 870 -1.45 14.78 2.74
N PRO A 871 -1.56 15.88 1.96
CA PRO A 871 -1.48 17.26 2.46
C PRO A 871 -2.47 17.58 3.60
N ARG A 872 -3.67 16.99 3.54
CA ARG A 872 -4.72 17.17 4.56
C ARG A 872 -4.34 16.54 5.90
N LEU A 873 -3.81 15.32 5.87
CA LEU A 873 -3.36 14.59 7.06
C LEU A 873 -2.10 15.23 7.65
N ALA A 874 -1.17 15.68 6.81
CA ALA A 874 0.01 16.44 7.22
C ALA A 874 -0.34 17.74 7.96
N LEU A 875 -1.31 18.53 7.46
CA LEU A 875 -1.79 19.73 8.14
C LEU A 875 -2.48 19.40 9.48
N LEU A 876 -3.24 18.31 9.55
CA LEU A 876 -3.90 17.87 10.78
C LEU A 876 -2.85 17.48 11.86
N LEU A 877 -1.84 16.70 11.48
CA LEU A 877 -0.71 16.33 12.34
C LEU A 877 0.03 17.57 12.86
N PHE A 878 0.38 18.51 11.98
CA PHE A 878 1.03 19.77 12.34
C PHE A 878 0.19 20.63 13.30
N ASN A 879 -1.15 20.65 13.12
CA ASN A 879 -2.05 21.39 14.00
C ASN A 879 -2.04 20.84 15.43
N TYR A 880 -2.00 19.52 15.59
CA TYR A 880 -1.94 18.85 16.89
C TYR A 880 -0.57 19.01 17.56
N PHE A 881 0.52 18.89 16.80
CA PHE A 881 1.88 19.19 17.26
C PHE A 881 2.00 20.60 17.87
N LEU A 882 1.50 21.63 17.18
CA LEU A 882 1.54 23.01 17.68
C LEU A 882 0.73 23.17 18.97
N LYS A 883 -0.48 22.57 19.02
CA LYS A 883 -1.40 22.63 20.18
C LYS A 883 -0.92 21.85 21.41
N ASN A 884 0.08 20.97 21.29
CA ASN A 884 0.45 19.99 22.33
C ASN A 884 -0.71 19.03 22.66
N GLN A 885 -1.33 18.46 21.63
CA GLN A 885 -2.42 17.50 21.78
C GLN A 885 -2.03 16.16 21.15
N SER A 886 -2.32 15.05 21.83
CA SER A 886 -2.26 13.71 21.25
C SER A 886 -3.20 13.64 20.03
N LEU A 887 -2.81 12.89 19.00
CA LEU A 887 -3.64 12.72 17.82
C LEU A 887 -4.98 12.07 18.20
N PRO A 888 -6.07 12.34 17.46
CA PRO A 888 -7.40 11.91 17.86
C PRO A 888 -7.58 10.39 17.74
N GLN A 889 -7.73 9.71 18.87
CA GLN A 889 -8.18 8.32 18.97
C GLN A 889 -9.57 8.11 18.35
N SER A 890 -9.86 6.85 18.01
CA SER A 890 -11.15 6.38 17.52
C SER A 890 -12.23 6.59 18.60
N PRO A 891 -13.52 6.77 18.23
CA PRO A 891 -14.63 6.77 19.20
C PRO A 891 -15.11 5.35 19.55
N PHE A 892 -14.38 4.31 19.12
CA PHE A 892 -14.69 2.90 19.34
C PHE A 892 -13.62 2.18 20.21
N ASP A 893 -12.67 2.95 20.77
CA ASP A 893 -11.68 2.51 21.75
C ASP A 893 -12.22 2.66 23.19
#